data_AF-A0A8J6LB15-F1
#
_entry.id   AF-A0A8J6LB15-F1
#
_cell.length_a   1.000
_cell.length_b   1.000
_cell.length_c   1.000
_cell.angle_alpha   90.00
_cell.angle_beta   90.00
_cell.angle_gamma   90.00
#
_symmetry.space_group_name_H-M   'P 1'
#
loop_
_entity.id
_entity.type
_entity.pdbx_description
1 polymer ?
#
loop_
_entity_poly.entity_id
_entity_poly.type
_entity_poly.pdbx_seq_one_letter_code
_entity_poly.pdbx_strand_id
1 'polypeptide(L)'
;MGTKLQFNTEKEVSYKRAVFTIGDVLLYRLIHTWLIYKLVNFFSPKFFEEKKALKVLHNFTREVIAERERTFEKIQLPTEDHEVYTGKRRLAMLDLLITAKNEEGTIDDEGIREEVDTFMFEGHDTTAAALNFAFMLIACNKHVQEQIVEEIGMVLGDARQKPTYKDLQEMKYLERAVKEVLRLYPSVHFISRKLGDDLITGSGYKLPKGTITHLHIYDLHHNPDIYPDPERFDPDRFLPENCQNRHPFAYLPFSAGPRNCIGQRFAMLELKAAICGVLANFVLEPVDTPDTIVLVVDLVLRTKDPIRVKEGILVGNMTHLQTDTENIFNRLREWRRNFYPMYKFFAVHVIAANILTPEDCELVMSNPVHSEKGKIYDLLHNWLKDGLLTSNGSKWQTRRRILTPAFHFNILQQFILVFNEEADKLVEAFRSECKKSYINITPHVAQFTLKTITETAMGTKLHFNTQKEINYKEAVYEIGRILLYRLSHPWFIEQVINFFSPWYLQERRVTKTLHTFTKEVISDREKNFKDVELPAEEHDVYKGKKRLAMLDLLLSAKNKEGTIDNAGIQEEVDTFMFEGHDTTAMALGFSLMLLASHKHIQELVVQEMREVLGDLRKKPTYNDLQSLKYMERCIKESLRLYPSVHFISRTLGADLKTHSGYFLPKGTPVVIHIYDVHHDPEIYPDPEKFDPDRFLPENCQNRHPFAYLPFSAGPRNCIGQKFAMLELKAALCAVLGSFVLEPIDTPETVVVVVDIVLRTKEGIKVKFVPREGQAVLIQSTRMFPVTVLVYVAALTAIFFLLKLIKILLSNYAMMSKLAGPPQGGVIIGNMWYLQGTPELIFQRLREARKNFYPIYKLNAMFQCGANILSPEDCEVFVTIKKKLVSTGLF
;
A
#
# COMPACT_ATOMS: atom_id res chain seq x y z
N MET A 1 3.94 17.67 31.89
CA MET A 1 5.33 18.01 32.25
C MET A 1 5.72 19.48 32.06
N GLY A 2 4.98 20.30 31.31
CA GLY A 2 5.29 21.75 31.19
C GLY A 2 6.34 22.08 30.12
N THR A 3 6.97 21.08 29.51
CA THR A 3 7.87 21.18 28.37
C THR A 3 7.09 21.02 27.06
N LYS A 4 7.36 21.87 26.06
CA LYS A 4 6.74 21.75 24.73
C LYS A 4 7.60 20.85 23.85
N LEU A 5 7.03 19.74 23.39
CA LEU A 5 7.65 18.83 22.44
C LEU A 5 7.38 19.28 20.99
N GLN A 6 8.29 18.94 20.06
CA GLN A 6 8.17 19.28 18.64
C GLN A 6 7.78 18.04 17.84
N PHE A 7 6.56 18.02 17.31
CA PHE A 7 6.03 16.90 16.53
C PHE A 7 7.01 16.40 15.45
N ASN A 8 7.22 15.08 15.43
CA ASN A 8 7.96 14.32 14.40
C ASN A 8 9.48 14.53 14.36
N THR A 9 10.11 14.84 15.49
CA THR A 9 11.57 14.73 15.59
C THR A 9 12.00 13.26 15.66
N GLU A 10 13.20 12.96 15.14
CA GLU A 10 13.79 11.60 15.19
C GLU A 10 13.86 11.04 16.62
N LYS A 11 14.01 11.93 17.61
CA LYS A 11 14.01 11.61 19.04
C LYS A 11 12.65 11.08 19.53
N GLU A 12 11.55 11.75 19.17
CA GLU A 12 10.20 11.32 19.57
C GLU A 12 9.82 9.98 18.91
N VAL A 13 10.19 9.79 17.64
CA VAL A 13 9.99 8.52 16.94
C VAL A 13 10.77 7.39 17.64
N SER A 14 12.00 7.67 18.07
CA SER A 14 12.84 6.72 18.81
C SER A 14 12.26 6.37 20.17
N TYR A 15 11.74 7.37 20.93
CA TYR A 15 11.06 7.15 22.20
C TYR A 15 9.82 6.26 22.03
N LYS A 16 8.94 6.58 21.07
CA LYS A 16 7.74 5.78 20.78
C LYS A 16 8.11 4.33 20.44
N ARG A 17 9.10 4.12 19.56
CA ARG A 17 9.58 2.77 19.21
C ARG A 17 10.10 2.02 20.44
N ALA A 18 10.86 2.68 21.31
CA ALA A 18 11.36 2.08 22.54
C ALA A 18 10.24 1.67 23.50
N VAL A 19 9.16 2.45 23.61
CA VAL A 19 7.95 2.09 24.38
C VAL A 19 7.35 0.79 23.86
N PHE A 20 7.15 0.67 22.54
CA PHE A 20 6.64 -0.57 21.92
C PHE A 20 7.56 -1.77 22.20
N THR A 21 8.87 -1.59 22.03
CA THR A 21 9.85 -2.65 22.30
C THR A 21 9.80 -3.14 23.75
N ILE A 22 9.57 -2.24 24.73
CA ILE A 22 9.41 -2.65 26.14
C ILE A 22 8.13 -3.45 26.34
N GLY A 23 7.00 -3.05 25.74
CA GLY A 23 5.74 -3.82 25.76
C GLY A 23 5.94 -5.25 25.26
N ASP A 24 6.56 -5.39 24.08
CA ASP A 24 6.87 -6.69 23.46
C ASP A 24 7.76 -7.56 24.33
N VAL A 25 8.82 -6.98 24.91
CA VAL A 25 9.73 -7.72 25.81
C VAL A 25 9.00 -8.18 27.07
N LEU A 26 8.17 -7.33 27.67
CA LEU A 26 7.40 -7.66 28.86
C LEU A 26 6.40 -8.78 28.58
N LEU A 27 5.63 -8.67 27.49
CA LEU A 27 4.69 -9.71 27.07
C LEU A 27 5.41 -11.03 26.79
N TYR A 28 6.53 -10.98 26.08
CA TYR A 28 7.34 -12.17 25.80
C TYR A 28 7.82 -12.84 27.09
N ARG A 29 8.26 -12.06 28.09
CA ARG A 29 8.70 -12.58 29.40
C ARG A 29 7.54 -13.13 30.24
N LEU A 30 6.34 -12.56 30.11
CA LEU A 30 5.13 -13.06 30.78
C LEU A 30 4.72 -14.44 30.24
N ILE A 31 4.80 -14.64 28.92
CA ILE A 31 4.46 -15.92 28.27
C ILE A 31 5.56 -16.96 28.52
N HIS A 32 6.84 -16.54 28.50
CA HIS A 32 8.00 -17.40 28.70
C HIS A 32 8.49 -17.30 30.15
N THR A 33 7.73 -17.91 31.06
CA THR A 33 7.90 -17.76 32.52
C THR A 33 9.29 -18.09 33.08
N TRP A 34 10.13 -18.85 32.38
CA TRP A 34 11.53 -19.05 32.77
C TRP A 34 12.38 -17.77 32.66
N LEU A 35 12.00 -16.81 31.82
CA LEU A 35 12.66 -15.50 31.68
C LEU A 35 12.29 -14.51 32.79
N ILE A 36 11.44 -14.90 33.73
CA ILE A 36 11.22 -14.14 34.97
C ILE A 36 12.47 -14.20 35.85
N TYR A 37 13.24 -15.30 35.79
CA TYR A 37 14.47 -15.46 36.56
C TYR A 37 15.61 -14.65 35.95
N LYS A 38 16.16 -13.70 36.74
CA LYS A 38 17.20 -12.76 36.31
C LYS A 38 18.39 -13.43 35.62
N LEU A 39 18.86 -14.56 36.15
CA LEU A 39 20.00 -15.29 35.59
C LEU A 39 19.69 -15.87 34.20
N VAL A 40 18.49 -16.40 34.00
CA VAL A 40 18.05 -16.97 32.72
C VAL A 40 17.80 -15.85 31.70
N ASN A 41 17.17 -14.76 32.14
CA ASN A 41 16.92 -13.60 31.29
C ASN A 41 18.22 -12.93 30.83
N PHE A 42 19.26 -12.89 31.66
CA PHE A 42 20.55 -12.27 31.31
C PHE A 42 21.16 -12.83 30.02
N PHE A 43 20.94 -14.11 29.72
CA PHE A 43 21.40 -14.77 28.50
C PHE A 43 20.38 -14.69 27.34
N SER A 44 19.21 -14.09 27.55
CA SER A 44 18.19 -13.92 26.51
C SER A 44 18.52 -12.73 25.62
N PRO A 45 18.34 -12.84 24.28
CA PRO A 45 18.40 -11.69 23.38
C PRO A 45 17.46 -10.54 23.82
N LYS A 46 16.32 -10.88 24.42
CA LYS A 46 15.32 -9.92 24.91
C LYS A 46 15.84 -9.05 26.06
N PHE A 47 16.83 -9.49 26.83
CA PHE A 47 17.45 -8.68 27.88
C PHE A 47 18.29 -7.54 27.30
N PHE A 48 19.03 -7.79 26.22
CA PHE A 48 19.79 -6.73 25.54
C PHE A 48 18.87 -5.74 24.83
N GLU A 49 17.78 -6.24 24.26
CA GLU A 49 16.73 -5.43 23.64
C GLU A 49 16.06 -4.50 24.68
N GLU A 50 15.69 -5.03 25.85
CA GLU A 50 15.19 -4.28 27.02
C GLU A 50 16.17 -3.17 27.42
N LYS A 51 17.46 -3.50 27.59
CA LYS A 51 18.48 -2.53 28.00
C LYS A 51 18.67 -1.41 26.99
N LYS A 52 18.62 -1.72 25.69
CA LYS A 52 18.72 -0.72 24.63
C LYS A 52 17.51 0.21 24.64
N ALA A 53 16.30 -0.34 24.76
CA ALA A 53 15.08 0.45 24.81
C ALA A 53 15.02 1.34 26.06
N LEU A 54 15.32 0.80 27.25
CA LEU A 54 15.38 1.58 28.50
C LEU A 54 16.37 2.73 28.41
N LYS A 55 17.52 2.54 27.75
CA LYS A 55 18.49 3.63 27.55
C LYS A 55 17.89 4.78 26.74
N VAL A 56 17.11 4.50 25.70
CA VAL A 56 16.41 5.53 24.92
C VAL A 56 15.37 6.24 25.78
N LEU A 57 14.54 5.49 26.52
CA LEU A 57 13.50 6.05 27.38
C LEU A 57 14.09 6.98 28.46
N HIS A 58 15.09 6.50 29.21
CA HIS A 58 15.72 7.26 30.29
C HIS A 58 16.47 8.49 29.76
N ASN A 59 17.10 8.41 28.59
CA ASN A 59 17.75 9.57 28.00
C ASN A 59 16.73 10.64 27.63
N PHE A 60 15.60 10.23 27.05
CA PHE A 60 14.52 11.15 26.69
C PHE A 60 13.93 11.86 27.91
N THR A 61 13.65 11.13 29.00
CA THR A 61 13.09 11.74 30.21
C THR A 61 14.09 12.63 30.94
N ARG A 62 15.38 12.26 30.97
CA ARG A 62 16.44 13.16 31.47
C ARG A 62 16.53 14.45 30.65
N GLU A 63 16.36 14.39 29.33
CA GLU A 63 16.32 15.60 28.48
C GLU A 63 15.10 16.47 28.80
N VAL A 64 13.91 15.88 28.96
CA VAL A 64 12.68 16.60 29.34
C VAL A 64 12.84 17.29 30.69
N ILE A 65 13.46 16.62 31.66
CA ILE A 65 13.77 17.16 32.99
C ILE A 65 14.75 18.32 32.87
N ALA A 66 15.88 18.12 32.19
CA ALA A 66 16.90 19.15 32.02
C ALA A 66 16.38 20.38 31.28
N GLU A 67 15.52 20.20 30.27
CA GLU A 67 14.86 21.31 29.58
C GLU A 67 13.93 22.06 30.52
N ARG A 68 13.13 21.33 31.32
CA ARG A 68 12.22 21.96 32.28
C ARG A 68 13.00 22.72 33.36
N GLU A 69 14.04 22.14 33.93
CA GLU A 69 14.91 22.78 34.93
C GLU A 69 15.49 24.11 34.41
N ARG A 70 16.04 24.12 33.18
CA ARG A 70 16.55 25.35 32.54
C ARG A 70 15.48 26.44 32.38
N THR A 71 14.24 26.04 32.13
CA THR A 71 13.13 26.98 31.99
C THR A 71 12.55 27.40 33.34
N PHE A 72 12.63 26.54 34.35
CA PHE A 72 12.10 26.77 35.70
C PHE A 72 12.85 27.90 36.42
N GLU A 73 14.18 27.96 36.27
CA GLU A 73 15.03 29.03 36.81
C GLU A 73 14.64 30.43 36.27
N LYS A 74 14.14 30.52 35.03
CA LYS A 74 13.73 31.79 34.40
C LYS A 74 12.36 32.30 34.86
N ILE A 75 11.64 31.54 35.70
CA ILE A 75 10.31 31.91 36.22
C ILE A 75 10.43 32.55 37.62
N GLN A 76 11.63 32.66 38.20
CA GLN A 76 11.86 33.39 39.45
C GLN A 76 12.19 34.88 39.20
N LEU A 77 11.44 35.75 39.90
CA LEU A 77 11.43 37.24 40.02
C LEU A 77 10.49 37.98 39.03
N PRO A 78 9.57 38.83 39.55
CA PRO A 78 9.95 40.03 40.31
C PRO A 78 9.35 40.18 41.73
N THR A 79 10.02 41.09 42.43
CA THR A 79 9.84 41.68 43.75
C THR A 79 8.59 42.56 43.89
N GLU A 80 8.10 42.60 45.14
CA GLU A 80 7.24 43.60 45.80
C GLU A 80 5.80 43.82 45.29
N ASP A 81 4.89 43.64 46.26
CA ASP A 81 3.60 44.28 46.47
C ASP A 81 2.83 44.76 45.24
N HIS A 82 1.80 44.02 44.83
CA HIS A 82 0.43 44.55 44.65
C HIS A 82 -0.57 43.42 44.30
N GLU A 83 -1.71 43.45 44.99
CA GLU A 83 -3.01 42.83 44.68
C GLU A 83 -3.20 41.31 44.88
N VAL A 84 -3.64 40.98 46.10
CA VAL A 84 -4.15 39.69 46.52
C VAL A 84 -5.59 39.50 46.01
N TYR A 85 -5.84 38.37 45.35
CA TYR A 85 -7.13 37.79 44.89
C TYR A 85 -7.48 37.82 43.38
N THR A 86 -6.53 37.65 42.46
CA THR A 86 -6.79 36.94 41.18
C THR A 86 -5.49 36.44 40.54
N GLY A 87 -5.20 35.13 40.64
CA GLY A 87 -4.11 34.54 39.84
C GLY A 87 -3.40 33.36 40.48
N LYS A 88 -4.03 32.17 40.52
CA LYS A 88 -3.28 30.94 40.85
C LYS A 88 -2.30 30.62 39.71
N ARG A 89 -1.01 30.74 40.01
CA ARG A 89 0.14 30.33 39.17
C ARG A 89 -0.08 28.89 38.66
N ARG A 90 -0.06 28.66 37.34
CA ARG A 90 -0.17 27.31 36.75
C ARG A 90 1.18 26.60 36.84
N LEU A 91 1.41 25.84 37.91
CA LEU A 91 2.57 24.95 38.03
C LEU A 91 2.32 23.65 37.27
N ALA A 92 3.33 23.19 36.52
CA ALA A 92 3.35 21.85 35.97
C ALA A 92 3.71 20.83 37.06
N MET A 93 3.32 19.57 36.90
CA MET A 93 3.66 18.52 37.87
C MET A 93 5.17 18.37 38.09
N LEU A 94 5.98 18.53 37.04
CA LEU A 94 7.43 18.49 37.13
C LEU A 94 8.00 19.66 37.95
N ASP A 95 7.31 20.81 37.99
CA ASP A 95 7.69 21.92 38.86
C ASP A 95 7.55 21.54 40.34
N LEU A 96 6.49 20.78 40.68
CA LEU A 96 6.28 20.29 42.05
C LEU A 96 7.38 19.30 42.47
N LEU A 97 7.79 18.42 41.56
CA LEU A 97 8.87 17.45 41.81
C LEU A 97 10.23 18.16 41.98
N ILE A 98 10.51 19.17 41.15
CA ILE A 98 11.74 19.99 41.25
C ILE A 98 11.74 20.79 42.56
N THR A 99 10.60 21.40 42.94
CA THR A 99 10.45 22.09 44.23
C THR A 99 10.66 21.14 45.41
N ALA A 100 10.06 19.94 45.39
CA ALA A 100 10.23 18.94 46.45
C ALA A 100 11.70 18.51 46.62
N LYS A 101 12.45 18.39 45.53
CA LYS A 101 13.90 18.15 45.57
C LYS A 101 14.66 19.34 46.15
N ASN A 102 14.38 20.55 45.67
CA ASN A 102 15.17 21.74 45.98
C ASN A 102 14.89 22.31 47.39
N GLU A 103 13.64 22.25 47.86
CA GLU A 103 13.21 22.88 49.11
C GLU A 103 13.01 21.85 50.25
N GLU A 104 12.51 20.65 49.94
CA GLU A 104 12.15 19.66 50.97
C GLU A 104 13.16 18.50 51.08
N GLY A 105 13.95 18.25 50.02
CA GLY A 105 14.88 17.11 49.95
C GLY A 105 14.20 15.74 49.99
N THR A 106 12.90 15.67 49.69
CA THR A 106 12.08 14.45 49.81
C THR A 106 12.22 13.50 48.62
N ILE A 107 12.78 13.98 47.51
CA ILE A 107 13.03 13.21 46.27
C ILE A 107 14.37 13.62 45.66
N ASP A 108 15.12 12.65 45.12
CA ASP A 108 16.39 12.88 44.42
C ASP A 108 16.22 12.91 42.90
N ASP A 109 17.30 13.18 42.17
CA ASP A 109 17.28 13.26 40.69
C ASP A 109 16.78 11.98 40.02
N GLU A 110 17.14 10.84 40.59
CA GLU A 110 16.73 9.55 40.06
C GLU A 110 15.24 9.31 40.33
N GLY A 111 14.75 9.68 41.52
CA GLY A 111 13.33 9.66 41.87
C GLY A 111 12.50 10.58 40.97
N ILE A 112 12.96 11.80 40.66
CA ILE A 112 12.25 12.67 39.70
C ILE A 112 12.15 12.00 38.33
N ARG A 113 13.24 11.39 37.84
CA ARG A 113 13.23 10.64 36.58
C ARG A 113 12.25 9.47 36.62
N GLU A 114 12.25 8.67 37.68
CA GLU A 114 11.33 7.54 37.85
C GLU A 114 9.85 7.96 37.80
N GLU A 115 9.50 9.06 38.46
CA GLU A 115 8.15 9.62 38.40
C GLU A 115 7.83 10.15 36.99
N VAL A 116 8.75 10.87 36.36
CA VAL A 116 8.56 11.37 34.99
C VAL A 116 8.37 10.24 33.98
N ASP A 117 9.18 9.17 34.05
CA ASP A 117 9.02 7.96 33.26
C ASP A 117 7.62 7.36 33.43
N THR A 118 7.18 7.20 34.68
CA THR A 118 5.89 6.63 35.03
C THR A 118 4.75 7.43 34.40
N PHE A 119 4.69 8.74 34.64
CA PHE A 119 3.61 9.59 34.12
C PHE A 119 3.63 9.75 32.60
N MET A 120 4.81 9.83 31.97
CA MET A 120 4.90 9.95 30.51
C MET A 120 4.50 8.65 29.80
N PHE A 121 4.90 7.51 30.35
CA PHE A 121 4.56 6.20 29.81
C PHE A 121 3.08 5.86 30.03
N GLU A 122 2.60 5.94 31.28
CA GLU A 122 1.24 5.56 31.64
C GLU A 122 0.20 6.55 31.09
N GLY A 123 0.53 7.83 30.96
CA GLY A 123 -0.41 8.88 30.55
C GLY A 123 -0.60 9.04 29.04
N HIS A 124 0.45 8.86 28.24
CA HIS A 124 0.37 9.06 26.78
C HIS A 124 -0.25 7.86 26.06
N ASP A 125 0.28 6.66 26.30
CA ASP A 125 -0.03 5.49 25.47
C ASP A 125 -1.46 4.97 25.71
N THR A 126 -1.94 5.06 26.95
CA THR A 126 -3.32 4.69 27.30
C THR A 126 -4.36 5.64 26.69
N THR A 127 -4.09 6.95 26.71
CA THR A 127 -4.98 7.97 26.12
C THR A 127 -4.98 7.90 24.59
N ALA A 128 -3.82 7.68 23.97
CA ALA A 128 -3.71 7.49 22.52
C ALA A 128 -4.48 6.25 22.04
N ALA A 129 -4.37 5.13 22.76
CA ALA A 129 -5.16 3.93 22.45
C ALA A 129 -6.66 4.20 22.51
N ALA A 130 -7.13 4.89 23.56
CA ALA A 130 -8.55 5.26 23.70
C ALA A 130 -9.03 6.18 22.58
N LEU A 131 -8.22 7.14 22.12
CA LEU A 131 -8.56 8.00 20.97
C LEU A 131 -8.73 7.21 19.68
N ASN A 132 -7.85 6.23 19.40
CA ASN A 132 -7.96 5.40 18.19
C ASN A 132 -9.31 4.66 18.15
N PHE A 133 -9.70 4.02 19.25
CA PHE A 133 -10.99 3.34 19.35
C PHE A 133 -12.17 4.33 19.34
N ALA A 134 -12.03 5.51 19.96
CA ALA A 134 -13.05 6.54 19.94
C ALA A 134 -13.34 7.01 18.51
N PHE A 135 -12.32 7.33 17.73
CA PHE A 135 -12.50 7.78 16.35
C PHE A 135 -13.13 6.70 15.46
N MET A 136 -12.71 5.44 15.61
CA MET A 136 -13.34 4.32 14.90
C MET A 136 -14.82 4.17 15.24
N LEU A 137 -15.17 4.13 16.54
CA LEU A 137 -16.54 3.93 16.99
C LEU A 137 -17.44 5.10 16.62
N ILE A 138 -16.96 6.34 16.74
CA ILE A 138 -17.70 7.54 16.35
C ILE A 138 -17.88 7.58 14.82
N ALA A 139 -16.88 7.18 14.03
CA ALA A 139 -17.01 7.09 12.58
C ALA A 139 -18.04 6.03 12.16
N CYS A 140 -18.05 4.86 12.81
CA CYS A 140 -19.01 3.79 12.55
C CYS A 140 -20.45 4.16 12.97
N ASN A 141 -20.61 5.10 13.90
CA ASN A 141 -21.90 5.46 14.48
C ASN A 141 -22.25 6.92 14.18
N LYS A 142 -22.71 7.17 12.94
CA LYS A 142 -23.01 8.52 12.44
C LYS A 142 -23.95 9.32 13.34
N HIS A 143 -24.99 8.69 13.90
CA HIS A 143 -25.92 9.38 14.80
C HIS A 143 -25.23 9.90 16.08
N VAL A 144 -24.29 9.13 16.65
CA VAL A 144 -23.50 9.56 17.82
C VAL A 144 -22.59 10.73 17.43
N GLN A 145 -21.96 10.66 16.26
CA GLN A 145 -21.11 11.75 15.75
C GLN A 145 -21.91 13.04 15.58
N GLU A 146 -23.11 12.97 15.01
CA GLU A 146 -24.01 14.12 14.84
C GLU A 146 -24.44 14.70 16.20
N GLN A 147 -24.80 13.85 17.17
CA GLN A 147 -25.16 14.30 18.53
C GLN A 147 -23.98 14.95 19.28
N ILE A 148 -22.76 14.43 19.11
CA ILE A 148 -21.56 15.06 19.70
C ILE A 148 -21.31 16.43 19.06
N VAL A 149 -21.41 16.55 17.74
CA VAL A 149 -21.19 17.82 17.03
C VAL A 149 -22.27 18.85 17.40
N GLU A 150 -23.53 18.42 17.54
CA GLU A 150 -24.62 19.27 18.02
C GLU A 150 -24.35 19.78 19.45
N GLU A 151 -23.94 18.90 20.37
CA GLU A 151 -23.54 19.29 21.73
C GLU A 151 -22.37 20.28 21.73
N ILE A 152 -21.35 20.05 20.89
CA ILE A 152 -20.22 20.97 20.72
C ILE A 152 -20.72 22.35 20.26
N GLY A 153 -21.62 22.39 19.28
CA GLY A 153 -22.23 23.64 18.78
C GLY A 153 -23.03 24.38 19.85
N MET A 154 -23.82 23.66 20.66
CA MET A 154 -24.60 24.24 21.75
C MET A 154 -23.73 24.82 22.87
N VAL A 155 -22.64 24.12 23.24
CA VAL A 155 -21.77 24.54 24.33
C VAL A 155 -20.86 25.69 23.92
N LEU A 156 -20.29 25.66 22.70
CA LEU A 156 -19.31 26.66 22.26
C LEU A 156 -19.92 27.86 21.52
N GLY A 157 -21.13 27.73 20.96
CA GLY A 157 -21.77 28.72 20.09
C GLY A 157 -21.12 28.84 18.71
N ASP A 158 -19.80 28.73 18.61
CA ASP A 158 -19.01 28.58 17.38
C ASP A 158 -18.07 27.38 17.53
N ALA A 159 -18.29 26.35 16.71
CA ALA A 159 -17.51 25.11 16.73
C ALA A 159 -16.01 25.32 16.45
N ARG A 160 -15.59 26.46 15.87
CA ARG A 160 -14.18 26.78 15.63
C ARG A 160 -13.45 27.32 16.86
N GLN A 161 -14.17 27.66 17.92
CA GLN A 161 -13.55 28.09 19.19
C GLN A 161 -12.94 26.90 19.93
N LYS A 162 -11.82 27.15 20.63
CA LYS A 162 -11.19 26.11 21.45
C LYS A 162 -11.94 26.00 22.78
N PRO A 163 -12.35 24.78 23.20
CA PRO A 163 -13.13 24.62 24.41
C PRO A 163 -12.31 24.98 25.66
N THR A 164 -12.94 25.67 26.60
CA THR A 164 -12.38 25.90 27.94
C THR A 164 -12.63 24.68 28.84
N TYR A 165 -12.01 24.67 30.02
CA TYR A 165 -12.28 23.63 31.03
C TYR A 165 -13.77 23.56 31.41
N LYS A 166 -14.44 24.71 31.53
CA LYS A 166 -15.86 24.76 31.88
C LYS A 166 -16.72 24.18 30.74
N ASP A 167 -16.39 24.52 29.50
CA ASP A 167 -17.10 24.01 28.32
C ASP A 167 -16.99 22.49 28.22
N LEU A 168 -15.77 21.96 28.41
CA LEU A 168 -15.56 20.51 28.46
C LEU A 168 -16.35 19.86 29.58
N GLN A 169 -16.61 20.53 30.71
CA GLN A 169 -17.47 19.96 31.76
C GLN A 169 -18.94 19.87 31.33
N GLU A 170 -19.43 20.78 30.49
CA GLU A 170 -20.82 20.81 30.02
C GLU A 170 -21.10 19.83 28.88
N MET A 171 -20.09 19.32 28.17
CA MET A 171 -20.25 18.29 27.13
C MET A 171 -20.55 16.90 27.75
N LYS A 172 -21.80 16.67 28.17
CA LYS A 172 -22.24 15.45 28.90
C LYS A 172 -22.42 14.25 27.96
N TYR A 173 -22.92 14.46 26.75
CA TYR A 173 -23.09 13.40 25.74
C TYR A 173 -21.73 12.88 25.27
N LEU A 174 -20.79 13.78 24.94
CA LEU A 174 -19.41 13.40 24.62
C LEU A 174 -18.75 12.63 25.78
N GLU A 175 -19.00 13.02 27.03
CA GLU A 175 -18.49 12.26 28.18
C GLU A 175 -19.03 10.83 28.23
N ARG A 176 -20.34 10.66 27.97
CA ARG A 176 -20.97 9.33 27.91
C ARG A 176 -20.42 8.50 26.76
N ALA A 177 -20.21 9.10 25.59
CA ALA A 177 -19.59 8.43 24.45
C ALA A 177 -18.17 7.96 24.79
N VAL A 178 -17.34 8.81 25.43
CA VAL A 178 -15.99 8.43 25.88
C VAL A 178 -16.04 7.30 26.92
N LYS A 179 -16.99 7.33 27.86
CA LYS A 179 -17.16 6.24 28.82
C LYS A 179 -17.52 4.91 28.15
N GLU A 180 -18.35 4.96 27.11
CA GLU A 180 -18.69 3.76 26.33
C GLU A 180 -17.53 3.25 25.49
N VAL A 181 -16.70 4.14 24.92
CA VAL A 181 -15.44 3.74 24.27
C VAL A 181 -14.55 2.99 25.25
N LEU A 182 -14.36 3.52 26.47
CA LEU A 182 -13.54 2.88 27.51
C LEU A 182 -14.17 1.61 28.09
N ARG A 183 -15.49 1.42 27.93
CA ARG A 183 -16.17 0.16 28.26
C ARG A 183 -15.80 -0.92 27.24
N LEU A 184 -16.01 -0.65 25.95
CA LEU A 184 -15.75 -1.59 24.86
C LEU A 184 -14.25 -1.87 24.65
N TYR A 185 -13.43 -0.83 24.76
CA TYR A 185 -11.99 -0.92 24.51
C TYR A 185 -11.22 -0.24 25.66
N PRO A 186 -11.21 -0.85 26.87
CA PRO A 186 -10.41 -0.33 27.97
C PRO A 186 -8.92 -0.40 27.62
N SER A 187 -8.22 0.73 27.68
CA SER A 187 -6.78 0.78 27.37
C SER A 187 -5.97 -0.21 28.21
N VAL A 188 -6.36 -0.43 29.48
CA VAL A 188 -5.82 -1.51 30.33
C VAL A 188 -6.87 -2.61 30.46
N HIS A 189 -6.64 -3.74 29.80
CA HIS A 189 -7.62 -4.81 29.67
C HIS A 189 -7.62 -5.80 30.84
N PHE A 190 -6.56 -5.84 31.66
CA PHE A 190 -6.53 -6.53 32.96
C PHE A 190 -5.59 -5.84 33.95
N ILE A 191 -5.80 -6.05 35.25
CA ILE A 191 -4.89 -5.61 36.32
C ILE A 191 -4.54 -6.78 37.24
N SER A 192 -3.35 -6.74 37.83
CA SER A 192 -2.85 -7.80 38.71
C SER A 192 -2.65 -7.31 40.15
N ARG A 193 -2.89 -8.18 41.13
CA ARG A 193 -2.61 -7.97 42.56
C ARG A 193 -2.00 -9.22 43.16
N LYS A 194 -1.17 -9.08 44.20
CA LYS A 194 -0.67 -10.22 44.99
C LYS A 194 -1.31 -10.18 46.37
N LEU A 195 -1.89 -11.29 46.81
CA LEU A 195 -2.60 -11.33 48.09
C LEU A 195 -1.64 -11.25 49.27
N GLY A 196 -1.93 -10.29 50.17
CA GLY A 196 -1.22 -10.11 51.43
C GLY A 196 -1.58 -11.16 52.48
N ASP A 197 -2.80 -11.70 52.44
CA ASP A 197 -3.33 -12.72 53.36
C ASP A 197 -4.32 -13.65 52.62
N ASP A 198 -4.74 -14.74 53.26
CA ASP A 198 -5.80 -15.62 52.76
C ASP A 198 -7.11 -14.82 52.55
N LEU A 199 -7.82 -15.10 51.46
CA LEU A 199 -9.05 -14.39 51.08
C LEU A 199 -10.15 -15.36 50.68
N ILE A 200 -11.41 -15.03 51.00
CA ILE A 200 -12.59 -15.73 50.47
C ILE A 200 -13.27 -14.77 49.49
N THR A 201 -13.46 -15.19 48.24
CA THR A 201 -14.08 -14.36 47.20
C THR A 201 -15.60 -14.25 47.40
N GLY A 202 -16.27 -13.30 46.73
CA GLY A 202 -17.73 -13.13 46.79
C GLY A 202 -18.50 -14.39 46.37
N SER A 203 -17.94 -15.16 45.45
CA SER A 203 -18.42 -16.47 44.99
C SER A 203 -18.04 -17.64 45.92
N GLY A 204 -17.42 -17.38 47.07
CA GLY A 204 -17.12 -18.39 48.10
C GLY A 204 -15.82 -19.19 47.91
N TYR A 205 -14.95 -18.82 46.97
CA TYR A 205 -13.67 -19.51 46.76
C TYR A 205 -12.60 -19.04 47.76
N LYS A 206 -11.85 -19.97 48.36
CA LYS A 206 -10.71 -19.64 49.24
C LYS A 206 -9.41 -19.53 48.44
N LEU A 207 -8.82 -18.34 48.42
CA LEU A 207 -7.52 -18.05 47.82
C LEU A 207 -6.44 -17.88 48.90
N PRO A 208 -5.32 -18.61 48.85
CA PRO A 208 -4.27 -18.50 49.86
C PRO A 208 -3.44 -17.22 49.70
N LYS A 209 -2.84 -16.77 50.81
CA LYS A 209 -1.81 -15.72 50.84
C LYS A 209 -0.74 -15.93 49.76
N GLY A 210 -0.36 -14.86 49.08
CA GLY A 210 0.65 -14.89 48.03
C GLY A 210 0.14 -15.27 46.63
N THR A 211 -1.14 -15.63 46.49
CA THR A 211 -1.79 -15.83 45.18
C THR A 211 -1.74 -14.54 44.35
N ILE A 212 -1.45 -14.67 43.06
CA ILE A 212 -1.57 -13.55 42.10
C ILE A 212 -2.99 -13.57 41.53
N THR A 213 -3.69 -12.45 41.63
CA THR A 213 -5.06 -12.31 41.18
C THR A 213 -5.15 -11.31 40.04
N HIS A 214 -5.69 -11.74 38.90
CA HIS A 214 -5.91 -10.93 37.72
C HIS A 214 -7.38 -10.55 37.62
N LEU A 215 -7.69 -9.25 37.57
CA LEU A 215 -9.03 -8.75 37.30
C LEU A 215 -9.09 -8.44 35.81
N HIS A 216 -9.93 -9.15 35.07
CA HIS A 216 -10.05 -8.98 33.62
C HIS A 216 -11.11 -7.91 33.32
N ILE A 217 -10.65 -6.67 33.14
CA ILE A 217 -11.51 -5.50 32.94
C ILE A 217 -12.31 -5.61 31.64
N TYR A 218 -11.67 -6.06 30.55
CA TYR A 218 -12.37 -6.25 29.29
C TYR A 218 -13.51 -7.29 29.43
N ASP A 219 -13.26 -8.42 30.09
CA ASP A 219 -14.29 -9.45 30.32
C ASP A 219 -15.48 -8.92 31.11
N LEU A 220 -15.18 -8.20 32.19
CA LEU A 220 -16.15 -7.60 33.08
C LEU A 220 -17.05 -6.59 32.34
N HIS A 221 -16.45 -5.79 31.47
CA HIS A 221 -17.15 -4.78 30.67
C HIS A 221 -18.01 -5.36 29.55
N HIS A 222 -17.77 -6.62 29.16
CA HIS A 222 -18.55 -7.33 28.14
C HIS A 222 -19.48 -8.39 28.76
N ASN A 223 -19.73 -8.34 30.07
CA ASN A 223 -20.64 -9.26 30.74
C ASN A 223 -22.10 -8.97 30.32
N PRO A 224 -22.80 -9.86 29.60
CA PRO A 224 -24.17 -9.63 29.14
C PRO A 224 -25.17 -9.51 30.29
N ASP A 225 -24.87 -10.10 31.46
CA ASP A 225 -25.72 -10.00 32.65
C ASP A 225 -25.71 -8.57 33.25
N ILE A 226 -24.69 -7.79 32.92
CA ILE A 226 -24.51 -6.41 33.39
C ILE A 226 -24.79 -5.41 32.26
N TYR A 227 -24.37 -5.74 31.04
CA TYR A 227 -24.47 -4.93 29.85
C TYR A 227 -25.22 -5.73 28.77
N PRO A 228 -26.55 -5.60 28.67
CA PRO A 228 -27.31 -6.23 27.59
C PRO A 228 -26.78 -5.79 26.22
N ASP A 229 -26.64 -6.70 25.26
CA ASP A 229 -25.96 -6.48 23.97
C ASP A 229 -24.55 -5.86 24.12
N PRO A 230 -23.62 -6.54 24.82
CA PRO A 230 -22.37 -5.93 25.30
C PRO A 230 -21.44 -5.42 24.20
N GLU A 231 -21.59 -5.88 22.96
CA GLU A 231 -20.78 -5.45 21.80
C GLU A 231 -21.31 -4.17 21.13
N ARG A 232 -22.57 -3.78 21.40
CA ARG A 232 -23.18 -2.59 20.80
C ARG A 232 -22.64 -1.33 21.49
N PHE A 233 -22.13 -0.40 20.68
CA PHE A 233 -21.77 0.95 21.11
C PHE A 233 -23.01 1.77 21.43
N ASP A 234 -23.20 2.06 22.71
CA ASP A 234 -24.36 2.80 23.21
C ASP A 234 -23.96 3.78 24.35
N PRO A 235 -23.79 5.08 24.04
CA PRO A 235 -23.53 6.11 25.04
C PRO A 235 -24.61 6.21 26.14
N ASP A 236 -25.87 5.85 25.86
CA ASP A 236 -26.96 5.99 26.82
C ASP A 236 -26.87 5.00 27.99
N ARG A 237 -26.01 3.98 27.92
CA ARG A 237 -25.64 3.13 29.07
C ARG A 237 -25.10 3.94 30.24
N PHE A 238 -24.56 5.13 30.00
CA PHE A 238 -24.01 6.01 31.04
C PHE A 238 -24.96 7.14 31.42
N LEU A 239 -26.25 7.06 31.07
CA LEU A 239 -27.29 7.86 31.70
C LEU A 239 -27.34 7.59 33.22
N PRO A 240 -27.61 8.61 34.06
CA PRO A 240 -27.71 8.44 35.51
C PRO A 240 -28.63 7.29 35.92
N GLU A 241 -29.83 7.22 35.34
CA GLU A 241 -30.84 6.19 35.58
C GLU A 241 -30.35 4.77 35.24
N ASN A 242 -29.56 4.63 34.17
CA ASN A 242 -29.01 3.34 33.73
C ASN A 242 -27.78 2.90 34.57
N CYS A 243 -27.27 3.78 35.42
CA CYS A 243 -26.15 3.49 36.32
C CYS A 243 -26.58 3.18 37.76
N GLN A 244 -27.79 3.59 38.19
CA GLN A 244 -28.21 3.51 39.59
C GLN A 244 -28.16 2.10 40.19
N ASN A 245 -28.52 1.08 39.41
CA ASN A 245 -28.55 -0.32 39.86
C ASN A 245 -27.31 -1.13 39.45
N ARG A 246 -26.31 -0.48 38.83
CA ARG A 246 -25.10 -1.16 38.38
C ARG A 246 -24.14 -1.33 39.54
N HIS A 247 -23.56 -2.53 39.67
CA HIS A 247 -22.53 -2.80 40.66
C HIS A 247 -21.35 -1.81 40.51
N PRO A 248 -20.84 -1.17 41.59
CA PRO A 248 -19.80 -0.14 41.49
C PRO A 248 -18.50 -0.59 40.79
N PHE A 249 -18.21 -1.89 40.86
CA PHE A 249 -17.04 -2.50 40.24
C PHE A 249 -17.29 -3.03 38.82
N ALA A 250 -18.47 -2.82 38.23
CA ALA A 250 -18.77 -3.26 36.87
C ALA A 250 -18.14 -2.39 35.77
N TYR A 251 -17.59 -1.23 36.12
CA TYR A 251 -16.94 -0.30 35.21
C TYR A 251 -15.62 0.18 35.81
N LEU A 252 -14.50 -0.38 35.35
CA LEU A 252 -13.16 -0.21 35.91
C LEU A 252 -12.09 0.25 34.90
N PRO A 253 -12.36 1.15 33.94
CA PRO A 253 -11.33 1.58 32.99
C PRO A 253 -10.16 2.33 33.66
N PHE A 254 -10.37 2.85 34.87
CA PHE A 254 -9.37 3.58 35.66
C PHE A 254 -9.00 2.85 36.97
N SER A 255 -9.28 1.53 37.06
CA SER A 255 -9.16 0.75 38.31
C SER A 255 -10.04 1.35 39.44
N ALA A 256 -9.98 0.77 40.64
CA ALA A 256 -10.70 1.25 41.82
C ALA A 256 -9.88 1.04 43.11
N GLY A 257 -10.30 1.70 44.19
CA GLY A 257 -9.67 1.62 45.52
C GLY A 257 -8.39 2.48 45.65
N PRO A 258 -7.51 2.19 46.63
CA PRO A 258 -6.32 2.99 46.92
C PRO A 258 -5.27 3.07 45.81
N ARG A 259 -5.41 2.22 44.78
CA ARG A 259 -4.56 2.16 43.58
C ARG A 259 -5.40 2.41 42.33
N ASN A 260 -6.39 3.30 42.41
CA ASN A 260 -7.09 3.83 41.25
C ASN A 260 -6.21 4.85 40.50
N CYS A 261 -6.51 5.09 39.23
CA CYS A 261 -5.74 6.01 38.40
C CYS A 261 -5.86 7.44 38.91
N ILE A 262 -4.74 8.01 39.38
CA ILE A 262 -4.67 9.41 39.82
C ILE A 262 -4.93 10.39 38.66
N GLY A 263 -4.60 9.98 37.42
CA GLY A 263 -4.76 10.76 36.20
C GLY A 263 -6.16 10.72 35.57
N GLN A 264 -7.13 10.02 36.15
CA GLN A 264 -8.45 9.80 35.54
C GLN A 264 -9.13 11.10 35.06
N ARG A 265 -9.15 12.15 35.89
CA ARG A 265 -9.77 13.43 35.52
C ARG A 265 -9.04 14.12 34.38
N PHE A 266 -7.71 14.02 34.36
CA PHE A 266 -6.88 14.59 33.32
C PHE A 266 -7.10 13.86 31.98
N ALA A 267 -7.08 12.53 31.99
CA ALA A 267 -7.32 11.70 30.80
C ALA A 267 -8.70 11.97 30.18
N MET A 268 -9.75 12.05 31.00
CA MET A 268 -11.11 12.37 30.50
C MET A 268 -11.17 13.75 29.83
N LEU A 269 -10.48 14.76 30.38
CA LEU A 269 -10.43 16.09 29.75
C LEU A 269 -9.62 16.08 28.45
N GLU A 270 -8.50 15.37 28.43
CA GLU A 270 -7.65 15.24 27.24
C GLU A 270 -8.40 14.54 26.09
N LEU A 271 -9.09 13.43 26.38
CA LEU A 271 -9.94 12.73 25.41
C LEU A 271 -11.02 13.64 24.85
N LYS A 272 -11.77 14.35 25.72
CA LYS A 272 -12.83 15.26 25.28
C LYS A 272 -12.29 16.42 24.45
N ALA A 273 -11.17 17.02 24.86
CA ALA A 273 -10.53 18.12 24.14
C ALA A 273 -10.04 17.69 22.75
N ALA A 274 -9.40 16.52 22.66
CA ALA A 274 -8.91 15.98 21.39
C ALA A 274 -10.05 15.62 20.45
N ILE A 275 -11.07 14.89 20.93
CA ILE A 275 -12.24 14.50 20.14
C ILE A 275 -13.01 15.74 19.68
N CYS A 276 -13.25 16.71 20.56
CA CYS A 276 -13.88 17.98 20.21
C CYS A 276 -13.08 18.73 19.14
N GLY A 277 -11.76 18.82 19.29
CA GLY A 277 -10.89 19.50 18.32
C GLY A 277 -10.92 18.85 16.94
N VAL A 278 -10.99 17.51 16.87
CA VAL A 278 -11.11 16.78 15.60
C VAL A 278 -12.51 16.96 15.00
N LEU A 279 -13.58 16.67 15.75
CA LEU A 279 -14.95 16.73 15.23
C LEU A 279 -15.43 18.15 14.92
N ALA A 280 -14.83 19.17 15.52
CA ALA A 280 -15.05 20.57 15.15
C ALA A 280 -14.58 20.91 13.72
N ASN A 281 -13.61 20.16 13.20
CA ASN A 281 -12.94 20.45 11.93
C ASN A 281 -13.14 19.36 10.86
N PHE A 282 -13.52 18.16 11.27
CA PHE A 282 -13.55 16.97 10.42
C PHE A 282 -14.82 16.15 10.64
N VAL A 283 -15.35 15.61 9.55
CA VAL A 283 -16.35 14.53 9.57
C VAL A 283 -15.59 13.22 9.39
N LEU A 284 -15.81 12.27 10.30
CA LEU A 284 -15.13 10.98 10.29
C LEU A 284 -15.96 9.95 9.52
N GLU A 285 -15.36 9.37 8.47
CA GLU A 285 -15.93 8.23 7.73
C GLU A 285 -15.21 6.93 8.13
N PRO A 286 -15.95 5.83 8.38
CA PRO A 286 -15.35 4.56 8.79
C PRO A 286 -14.59 3.93 7.61
N VAL A 287 -13.36 3.47 7.87
CA VAL A 287 -12.61 2.59 6.97
C VAL A 287 -12.48 1.23 7.61
N ASP A 288 -12.02 1.20 8.86
CA ASP A 288 -12.07 0.02 9.70
C ASP A 288 -13.29 0.08 10.64
N THR A 289 -13.84 -1.09 10.96
CA THR A 289 -15.00 -1.29 11.84
C THR A 289 -14.63 -2.27 12.96
N PRO A 290 -15.43 -2.37 14.04
CA PRO A 290 -15.21 -3.38 15.09
C PRO A 290 -15.00 -4.81 14.57
N ASP A 291 -15.66 -5.18 13.47
CA ASP A 291 -15.57 -6.52 12.88
C ASP A 291 -14.32 -6.74 12.01
N THR A 292 -13.68 -5.66 11.53
CA THR A 292 -12.50 -5.75 10.65
C THR A 292 -11.17 -5.66 11.40
N ILE A 293 -11.20 -5.25 12.68
CA ILE A 293 -10.00 -5.13 13.50
C ILE A 293 -9.70 -6.44 14.24
N VAL A 294 -8.41 -6.70 14.47
CA VAL A 294 -7.95 -7.83 15.28
C VAL A 294 -7.28 -7.30 16.54
N LEU A 295 -7.86 -7.58 17.71
CA LEU A 295 -7.29 -7.18 19.00
C LEU A 295 -6.13 -8.08 19.40
N VAL A 296 -5.08 -7.46 19.96
CA VAL A 296 -3.89 -8.14 20.50
C VAL A 296 -3.72 -7.82 21.97
N VAL A 297 -3.25 -8.81 22.74
CA VAL A 297 -2.76 -8.59 24.10
C VAL A 297 -1.40 -7.90 24.02
N ASP A 298 -1.29 -6.73 24.62
CA ASP A 298 -0.04 -6.00 24.89
C ASP A 298 -0.22 -5.28 26.24
N LEU A 299 0.75 -4.50 26.73
CA LEU A 299 0.59 -3.76 28.00
C LEU A 299 -0.68 -2.88 28.00
N VAL A 300 -0.99 -2.30 26.85
CA VAL A 300 -2.29 -1.66 26.57
C VAL A 300 -3.03 -2.44 25.49
N LEU A 301 -4.35 -2.37 25.46
CA LEU A 301 -5.15 -2.99 24.41
C LEU A 301 -4.86 -2.30 23.07
N ARG A 302 -4.48 -3.09 22.05
CA ARG A 302 -4.17 -2.58 20.70
C ARG A 302 -4.82 -3.44 19.62
N THR A 303 -4.82 -2.91 18.41
CA THR A 303 -5.10 -3.66 17.18
C THR A 303 -3.79 -4.14 16.56
N LYS A 304 -3.85 -5.28 15.87
CA LYS A 304 -2.72 -5.82 15.09
C LYS A 304 -2.26 -4.85 14.00
N ASP A 305 -3.23 -4.28 13.28
CA ASP A 305 -3.01 -3.28 12.24
C ASP A 305 -3.50 -1.90 12.72
N PRO A 306 -2.90 -0.78 12.25
CA PRO A 306 -3.38 0.56 12.60
C PRO A 306 -4.85 0.77 12.20
N ILE A 307 -5.62 1.39 13.08
CA ILE A 307 -7.01 1.79 12.80
C ILE A 307 -7.01 2.95 11.80
N ARG A 308 -7.76 2.82 10.71
CA ARG A 308 -7.91 3.84 9.68
C ARG A 308 -9.30 4.48 9.76
N VAL A 309 -9.31 5.80 9.64
CA VAL A 309 -10.52 6.62 9.51
C VAL A 309 -10.24 7.61 8.37
N LYS A 310 -11.24 7.85 7.51
CA LYS A 310 -11.07 8.72 6.34
C LYS A 310 -11.44 10.15 6.68
N GLU A 311 -10.52 11.07 6.47
CA GLU A 311 -10.74 12.52 6.50
C GLU A 311 -11.06 13.02 5.09
N GLY A 312 -12.18 13.72 4.90
CA GLY A 312 -12.56 14.29 3.60
C GLY A 312 -12.28 15.80 3.51
N ILE A 313 -11.67 16.26 2.40
CA ILE A 313 -12.31 17.19 1.41
C ILE A 313 -11.34 17.72 0.31
N LEU A 314 -10.04 17.97 0.54
CA LEU A 314 -9.21 18.69 -0.47
C LEU A 314 -8.41 17.83 -1.46
N VAL A 315 -7.93 16.66 -1.04
CA VAL A 315 -7.01 15.80 -1.81
C VAL A 315 -7.74 14.70 -2.61
N GLY A 316 -9.03 14.50 -2.37
CA GLY A 316 -9.82 13.47 -3.03
C GLY A 316 -9.20 12.07 -2.88
N ASN A 317 -9.22 11.28 -3.96
CA ASN A 317 -8.65 9.94 -4.05
C ASN A 317 -7.14 9.94 -4.38
N MET A 318 -6.48 11.10 -4.43
CA MET A 318 -5.08 11.22 -4.85
C MET A 318 -4.10 10.47 -3.94
N THR A 319 -4.32 10.50 -2.62
CA THR A 319 -3.40 9.88 -1.63
C THR A 319 -3.27 8.37 -1.85
N HIS A 320 -4.29 7.75 -2.43
CA HIS A 320 -4.26 6.35 -2.82
C HIS A 320 -3.31 6.06 -4.00
N LEU A 321 -3.01 7.06 -4.84
CA LEU A 321 -2.08 6.95 -5.96
C LEU A 321 -0.67 7.44 -5.63
N GLN A 322 -0.45 8.02 -4.43
CA GLN A 322 0.87 8.46 -3.94
C GLN A 322 1.66 7.29 -3.34
N THR A 323 1.93 6.30 -4.18
CA THR A 323 2.62 5.07 -3.84
C THR A 323 3.50 4.65 -5.02
N ASP A 324 4.20 3.53 -4.92
CA ASP A 324 4.99 3.01 -6.03
C ASP A 324 4.11 2.52 -7.20
N THR A 325 4.73 2.39 -8.36
CA THR A 325 4.03 2.14 -9.64
C THR A 325 3.33 0.78 -9.71
N GLU A 326 3.79 -0.19 -8.93
CA GLU A 326 3.16 -1.51 -8.73
C GLU A 326 1.89 -1.37 -7.89
N ASN A 327 1.97 -0.65 -6.76
CA ASN A 327 0.80 -0.39 -5.93
C ASN A 327 -0.26 0.48 -6.63
N ILE A 328 0.15 1.44 -7.47
CA ILE A 328 -0.78 2.18 -8.35
C ILE A 328 -1.49 1.20 -9.29
N PHE A 329 -0.73 0.28 -9.92
CA PHE A 329 -1.30 -0.72 -10.82
C PHE A 329 -2.34 -1.59 -10.10
N ASN A 330 -2.00 -2.15 -8.95
CA ASN A 330 -2.90 -3.02 -8.18
C ASN A 330 -4.15 -2.28 -7.70
N ARG A 331 -4.02 -1.00 -7.35
CA ARG A 331 -5.13 -0.20 -6.81
C ARG A 331 -6.17 0.18 -7.84
N LEU A 332 -5.75 0.47 -9.08
CA LEU A 332 -6.70 0.70 -10.17
C LEU A 332 -7.57 -0.55 -10.44
N ARG A 333 -7.00 -1.75 -10.28
CA ARG A 333 -7.70 -3.05 -10.38
C ARG A 333 -8.61 -3.32 -9.18
N GLU A 334 -8.20 -2.91 -7.99
CA GLU A 334 -9.06 -2.90 -6.81
C GLU A 334 -10.29 -2.00 -7.02
N TRP A 335 -10.09 -0.79 -7.53
CA TRP A 335 -11.19 0.15 -7.83
C TRP A 335 -12.12 -0.36 -8.92
N ARG A 336 -11.58 -0.99 -9.97
CA ARG A 336 -12.40 -1.68 -10.97
C ARG A 336 -13.35 -2.69 -10.31
N ARG A 337 -12.84 -3.57 -9.45
CA ARG A 337 -13.66 -4.59 -8.76
C ARG A 337 -14.72 -3.99 -7.86
N ASN A 338 -14.39 -2.90 -7.15
CA ASN A 338 -15.28 -2.30 -6.17
C ASN A 338 -16.33 -1.36 -6.77
N PHE A 339 -16.07 -0.80 -7.96
CA PHE A 339 -16.86 0.30 -8.53
C PHE A 339 -17.23 0.07 -10.01
N TYR A 340 -17.27 -1.17 -10.48
CA TYR A 340 -17.82 -1.50 -11.80
C TYR A 340 -19.28 -1.02 -11.92
N PRO A 341 -19.76 -0.50 -13.07
CA PRO A 341 -19.13 -0.43 -14.40
C PRO A 341 -18.26 0.82 -14.64
N MET A 342 -18.24 1.79 -13.73
CA MET A 342 -17.42 2.98 -13.86
C MET A 342 -17.20 3.69 -12.53
N TYR A 343 -16.10 4.41 -12.39
CA TYR A 343 -15.82 5.16 -11.16
C TYR A 343 -15.24 6.55 -11.40
N LYS A 344 -15.49 7.44 -10.44
CA LYS A 344 -14.94 8.80 -10.44
C LYS A 344 -13.58 8.83 -9.76
N PHE A 345 -12.60 9.43 -10.39
CA PHE A 345 -11.37 9.87 -9.75
C PHE A 345 -11.45 11.37 -9.47
N PHE A 346 -11.15 11.77 -8.24
CA PHE A 346 -11.12 13.16 -7.82
C PHE A 346 -9.78 13.48 -7.17
N ALA A 347 -9.09 14.51 -7.64
CA ALA A 347 -7.87 15.00 -7.03
C ALA A 347 -7.73 16.51 -7.28
N VAL A 348 -7.80 17.30 -6.22
CA VAL A 348 -7.67 18.78 -6.28
C VAL A 348 -8.69 19.38 -7.27
N HIS A 349 -8.26 19.78 -8.47
CA HIS A 349 -9.08 20.39 -9.51
C HIS A 349 -9.43 19.40 -10.65
N VAL A 350 -8.92 18.17 -10.58
CA VAL A 350 -9.14 17.14 -11.61
C VAL A 350 -10.25 16.20 -11.14
N ILE A 351 -11.36 16.19 -11.86
CA ILE A 351 -12.44 15.21 -11.72
C ILE A 351 -12.49 14.44 -13.03
N ALA A 352 -12.14 13.15 -13.01
CA ALA A 352 -12.16 12.30 -14.18
C ALA A 352 -13.13 11.12 -14.00
N ALA A 353 -13.82 10.73 -15.06
CA ALA A 353 -14.62 9.52 -15.09
C ALA A 353 -13.81 8.36 -15.71
N ASN A 354 -13.75 7.22 -15.03
CA ASN A 354 -13.02 6.04 -15.45
C ASN A 354 -14.02 5.03 -16.04
N ILE A 355 -13.90 4.76 -17.33
CA ILE A 355 -14.78 3.90 -18.12
C ILE A 355 -14.18 2.50 -18.20
N LEU A 356 -15.00 1.49 -17.90
CA LEU A 356 -14.58 0.08 -17.80
C LEU A 356 -15.36 -0.86 -18.72
N THR A 357 -16.40 -0.39 -19.42
CA THR A 357 -17.27 -1.23 -20.27
C THR A 357 -17.08 -0.93 -21.76
N PRO A 358 -17.19 -1.94 -22.66
CA PRO A 358 -17.10 -1.74 -24.09
C PRO A 358 -18.14 -0.77 -24.67
N GLU A 359 -19.35 -0.78 -24.14
CA GLU A 359 -20.48 0.04 -24.61
C GLU A 359 -20.17 1.53 -24.35
N ASP A 360 -19.67 1.86 -23.15
CA ASP A 360 -19.29 3.22 -22.81
C ASP A 360 -17.99 3.64 -23.52
N CYS A 361 -17.10 2.69 -23.81
CA CYS A 361 -15.93 2.95 -24.68
C CYS A 361 -16.37 3.36 -26.09
N GLU A 362 -17.34 2.66 -26.69
CA GLU A 362 -17.86 2.98 -28.02
C GLU A 362 -18.45 4.38 -28.08
N LEU A 363 -19.28 4.75 -27.09
CA LEU A 363 -19.91 6.07 -27.01
C LEU A 363 -18.87 7.20 -27.06
N VAL A 364 -17.75 7.05 -26.35
CA VAL A 364 -16.67 8.04 -26.33
C VAL A 364 -15.80 7.98 -27.59
N MET A 365 -15.46 6.79 -28.08
CA MET A 365 -14.43 6.62 -29.10
C MET A 365 -14.95 6.70 -30.54
N SER A 366 -16.22 6.36 -30.78
CA SER A 366 -16.84 6.41 -32.11
C SER A 366 -17.25 7.82 -32.51
N ASN A 367 -17.60 8.68 -31.56
CA ASN A 367 -18.08 10.03 -31.83
C ASN A 367 -16.92 11.03 -31.99
N PRO A 368 -16.74 11.67 -33.17
CA PRO A 368 -15.68 12.65 -33.40
C PRO A 368 -15.73 13.87 -32.46
N VAL A 369 -16.89 14.18 -31.88
CA VAL A 369 -17.06 15.26 -30.90
C VAL A 369 -16.20 15.04 -29.65
N HIS A 370 -15.93 13.80 -29.26
CA HIS A 370 -15.09 13.45 -28.10
C HIS A 370 -13.65 13.10 -28.52
N SER A 371 -13.20 13.55 -29.70
CA SER A 371 -11.87 13.21 -30.23
C SER A 371 -10.72 14.01 -29.60
N GLU A 372 -11.01 14.98 -28.74
CA GLU A 372 -10.01 15.76 -28.02
C GLU A 372 -9.30 14.91 -26.97
N LYS A 373 -7.97 15.02 -26.91
CA LYS A 373 -7.15 14.30 -25.93
C LYS A 373 -7.39 14.84 -24.52
N GLY A 374 -7.30 13.95 -23.52
CA GLY A 374 -7.41 14.35 -22.12
C GLY A 374 -6.20 15.17 -21.67
N LYS A 375 -6.36 15.99 -20.62
CA LYS A 375 -5.28 16.85 -20.08
C LYS A 375 -4.01 16.11 -19.64
N ILE A 376 -4.08 14.80 -19.40
CA ILE A 376 -2.90 13.95 -19.14
C ILE A 376 -1.87 14.01 -20.27
N TYR A 377 -2.32 14.20 -21.52
CA TYR A 377 -1.42 14.33 -22.67
C TYR A 377 -0.64 15.66 -22.65
N ASP A 378 -1.08 16.66 -21.88
CA ASP A 378 -0.39 17.94 -21.78
C ASP A 378 1.01 17.79 -21.18
N LEU A 379 1.18 16.77 -20.33
CA LEU A 379 2.47 16.42 -19.72
C LEU A 379 3.49 15.98 -20.78
N LEU A 380 3.05 15.50 -21.94
CA LEU A 380 3.91 15.09 -23.05
C LEU A 380 4.33 16.25 -23.96
N HIS A 381 3.74 17.45 -23.88
CA HIS A 381 4.07 18.56 -24.79
C HIS A 381 5.52 19.05 -24.67
N ASN A 382 6.19 18.82 -23.54
CA ASN A 382 7.61 19.14 -23.42
C ASN A 382 8.49 18.24 -24.30
N TRP A 383 8.05 17.01 -24.54
CA TRP A 383 8.72 16.04 -25.39
C TRP A 383 8.13 16.00 -26.80
N LEU A 384 6.88 15.58 -26.96
CA LEU A 384 6.25 15.30 -28.27
C LEU A 384 5.61 16.54 -28.92
N LYS A 385 5.55 17.66 -28.19
CA LYS A 385 4.93 18.91 -28.64
C LYS A 385 3.51 18.63 -29.15
N ASP A 386 3.13 19.17 -30.31
CA ASP A 386 1.81 18.99 -30.93
C ASP A 386 1.87 18.02 -32.13
N GLY A 387 2.54 16.87 -31.96
CA GLY A 387 2.58 15.79 -32.95
C GLY A 387 1.25 15.02 -33.08
N LEU A 388 1.21 13.96 -33.88
CA LEU A 388 -0.03 13.22 -34.17
C LEU A 388 -0.77 12.69 -32.91
N LEU A 389 -0.04 12.33 -31.85
CA LEU A 389 -0.61 11.80 -30.61
C LEU A 389 -1.38 12.85 -29.81
N THR A 390 -0.81 14.05 -29.69
CA THR A 390 -1.23 15.12 -28.77
C THR A 390 -2.06 16.20 -29.47
N SER A 391 -1.86 16.41 -30.77
CA SER A 391 -2.58 17.40 -31.55
C SER A 391 -4.09 17.13 -31.63
N ASN A 392 -4.86 18.22 -31.78
CA ASN A 392 -6.31 18.20 -31.88
C ASN A 392 -6.82 18.91 -33.14
N GLY A 393 -8.10 18.71 -33.47
CA GLY A 393 -8.80 19.42 -34.53
C GLY A 393 -8.18 19.29 -35.92
N SER A 394 -8.12 20.40 -36.66
CA SER A 394 -7.64 20.46 -38.04
C SER A 394 -6.16 20.11 -38.20
N LYS A 395 -5.31 20.46 -37.21
CA LYS A 395 -3.89 20.09 -37.22
C LYS A 395 -3.74 18.57 -37.26
N TRP A 396 -4.42 17.87 -36.35
CA TRP A 396 -4.41 16.41 -36.34
C TRP A 396 -4.91 15.79 -37.65
N GLN A 397 -6.05 16.28 -38.17
CA GLN A 397 -6.61 15.76 -39.44
C GLN A 397 -5.62 15.93 -40.60
N THR A 398 -4.95 17.08 -40.67
CA THR A 398 -3.96 17.39 -41.70
C THR A 398 -2.74 16.46 -41.58
N ARG A 399 -2.17 16.32 -40.36
CA ARG A 399 -1.04 15.43 -40.09
C ARG A 399 -1.38 13.97 -40.38
N ARG A 400 -2.54 13.50 -39.92
CA ARG A 400 -3.02 12.12 -40.17
C ARG A 400 -3.14 11.83 -41.65
N ARG A 401 -3.67 12.78 -42.44
CA ARG A 401 -3.79 12.65 -43.90
C ARG A 401 -2.43 12.52 -44.58
N ILE A 402 -1.45 13.35 -44.20
CA ILE A 402 -0.08 13.30 -44.76
C ILE A 402 0.59 11.96 -44.45
N LEU A 403 0.37 11.41 -43.26
CA LEU A 403 1.11 10.26 -42.75
C LEU A 403 0.50 8.89 -43.12
N THR A 404 -0.82 8.81 -43.34
CA THR A 404 -1.52 7.55 -43.61
C THR A 404 -0.96 6.75 -44.80
N PRO A 405 -0.57 7.37 -45.93
CA PRO A 405 0.02 6.65 -47.06
C PRO A 405 1.28 5.83 -46.73
N ALA A 406 2.08 6.25 -45.74
CA ALA A 406 3.30 5.53 -45.33
C ALA A 406 3.02 4.16 -44.69
N PHE A 407 1.79 3.94 -44.20
CA PHE A 407 1.37 2.70 -43.54
C PHE A 407 0.46 1.84 -44.43
N HIS A 408 0.38 2.16 -45.72
CA HIS A 408 -0.36 1.37 -46.70
C HIS A 408 0.34 0.03 -47.00
N PHE A 409 -0.42 -1.02 -47.32
CA PHE A 409 0.12 -2.39 -47.43
C PHE A 409 1.26 -2.53 -48.46
N ASN A 410 1.21 -1.79 -49.59
CA ASN A 410 2.27 -1.78 -50.61
C ASN A 410 3.61 -1.26 -50.08
N ILE A 411 3.60 -0.34 -49.11
CA ILE A 411 4.82 0.15 -48.45
C ILE A 411 5.27 -0.86 -47.38
N LEU A 412 4.34 -1.37 -46.58
CA LEU A 412 4.63 -2.36 -45.53
C LEU A 412 5.29 -3.64 -46.06
N GLN A 413 4.94 -4.08 -47.27
CA GLN A 413 5.61 -5.21 -47.94
C GLN A 413 7.12 -5.04 -48.05
N GLN A 414 7.59 -3.81 -48.24
CA GLN A 414 9.01 -3.49 -48.36
C GLN A 414 9.72 -3.46 -47.00
N PHE A 415 8.98 -3.22 -45.92
CA PHE A 415 9.51 -3.21 -44.56
C PHE A 415 9.81 -4.61 -44.03
N ILE A 416 9.20 -5.66 -44.60
CA ILE A 416 9.46 -7.07 -44.23
C ILE A 416 10.94 -7.43 -44.36
N LEU A 417 11.63 -6.89 -45.38
CA LEU A 417 13.07 -7.10 -45.54
C LEU A 417 13.85 -6.62 -44.32
N VAL A 418 13.53 -5.42 -43.82
CA VAL A 418 14.19 -4.83 -42.66
C VAL A 418 13.80 -5.52 -41.37
N PHE A 419 12.53 -5.91 -41.22
CA PHE A 419 12.12 -6.71 -40.06
C PHE A 419 12.91 -8.01 -39.98
N ASN A 420 13.09 -8.70 -41.11
CA ASN A 420 13.88 -9.93 -41.16
C ASN A 420 15.37 -9.68 -40.88
N GLU A 421 15.97 -8.62 -41.45
CA GLU A 421 17.37 -8.26 -41.20
C GLU A 421 17.65 -7.91 -39.73
N GLU A 422 16.78 -7.12 -39.10
CA GLU A 422 16.93 -6.77 -37.68
C GLU A 422 16.56 -7.95 -36.78
N ALA A 423 15.63 -8.83 -37.18
CA ALA A 423 15.28 -10.02 -36.41
C ALA A 423 16.42 -11.04 -36.39
N ASP A 424 17.20 -11.16 -37.47
CA ASP A 424 18.44 -11.95 -37.48
C ASP A 424 19.45 -11.43 -36.45
N LYS A 425 19.61 -10.10 -36.34
CA LYS A 425 20.49 -9.47 -35.34
C LYS A 425 19.99 -9.71 -33.92
N LEU A 426 18.67 -9.67 -33.71
CA LEU A 426 18.05 -10.02 -32.44
C LEU A 426 18.33 -11.48 -32.06
N VAL A 427 18.19 -12.41 -33.02
CA VAL A 427 18.53 -13.82 -32.83
C VAL A 427 20.01 -14.00 -32.49
N GLU A 428 20.91 -13.27 -33.14
CA GLU A 428 22.35 -13.34 -32.84
C GLU A 428 22.67 -12.80 -31.44
N ALA A 429 22.02 -11.71 -31.03
CA ALA A 429 22.14 -11.20 -29.66
C ALA A 429 21.71 -12.26 -28.64
N PHE A 430 20.56 -12.92 -28.84
CA PHE A 430 20.12 -14.01 -27.97
C PHE A 430 21.04 -15.22 -28.04
N ARG A 431 21.60 -15.56 -29.20
CA ARG A 431 22.55 -16.67 -29.37
C ARG A 431 23.84 -16.42 -28.60
N SER A 432 24.32 -15.19 -28.55
CA SER A 432 25.52 -14.82 -27.79
C SER A 432 25.34 -14.99 -26.27
N GLU A 433 24.09 -14.89 -25.79
CA GLU A 433 23.74 -14.95 -24.37
C GLU A 433 23.03 -16.24 -23.94
N CYS A 434 22.68 -17.14 -24.86
CA CYS A 434 21.83 -18.32 -24.58
C CYS A 434 22.46 -19.35 -23.64
N LYS A 435 23.77 -19.23 -23.33
CA LYS A 435 24.45 -20.04 -22.31
C LYS A 435 24.19 -19.57 -20.89
N LYS A 436 23.67 -18.37 -20.68
CA LYS A 436 23.26 -17.85 -19.36
C LYS A 436 22.04 -18.63 -18.86
N SER A 437 21.80 -18.58 -17.54
CA SER A 437 20.60 -19.19 -16.94
C SER A 437 19.30 -18.60 -17.49
N TYR A 438 19.32 -17.31 -17.80
CA TYR A 438 18.23 -16.57 -18.44
C TYR A 438 18.78 -15.34 -19.19
N ILE A 439 17.97 -14.77 -20.08
CA ILE A 439 18.23 -13.49 -20.75
C ILE A 439 17.13 -12.51 -20.34
N ASN A 440 17.50 -11.30 -19.90
CA ASN A 440 16.54 -10.20 -19.80
C ASN A 440 16.28 -9.66 -21.20
N ILE A 441 15.11 -9.96 -21.77
CA ILE A 441 14.83 -9.69 -23.20
C ILE A 441 14.48 -8.23 -23.46
N THR A 442 14.04 -7.47 -22.45
CA THR A 442 13.53 -6.10 -22.60
C THR A 442 14.50 -5.16 -23.32
N PRO A 443 15.80 -5.08 -22.97
CA PRO A 443 16.75 -4.22 -23.68
C PRO A 443 16.99 -4.60 -25.15
N HIS A 444 16.92 -5.91 -25.45
CA HIS A 444 17.15 -6.45 -26.80
C HIS A 444 15.96 -6.20 -27.71
N VAL A 445 14.73 -6.48 -27.24
CA VAL A 445 13.52 -6.21 -28.02
C VAL A 445 13.33 -4.71 -28.24
N ALA A 446 13.63 -3.87 -27.24
CA ALA A 446 13.60 -2.41 -27.40
C ALA A 446 14.66 -1.89 -28.39
N GLN A 447 15.82 -2.55 -28.49
CA GLN A 447 16.81 -2.22 -29.51
C GLN A 447 16.35 -2.64 -30.91
N PHE A 448 15.81 -3.85 -31.05
CA PHE A 448 15.25 -4.35 -32.29
C PHE A 448 14.18 -3.41 -32.84
N THR A 449 13.17 -3.05 -32.04
CA THR A 449 12.08 -2.20 -32.50
C THR A 449 12.50 -0.75 -32.78
N LEU A 450 13.51 -0.24 -32.07
CA LEU A 450 14.07 1.09 -32.37
C LEU A 450 14.80 1.10 -33.72
N LYS A 451 15.54 0.02 -34.03
CA LYS A 451 16.25 -0.13 -35.31
C LYS A 451 15.28 -0.27 -36.46
N THR A 452 14.25 -1.10 -36.32
CA THR A 452 13.24 -1.31 -37.36
C THR A 452 12.47 -0.04 -37.66
N ILE A 453 11.95 0.70 -36.66
CA ILE A 453 11.20 1.95 -36.92
C ILE A 453 12.07 3.02 -37.57
N THR A 454 13.34 3.11 -37.19
CA THR A 454 14.26 4.11 -37.75
C THR A 454 14.59 3.78 -39.21
N GLU A 455 14.89 2.52 -39.52
CA GLU A 455 15.21 2.15 -40.90
C GLU A 455 13.97 2.12 -41.81
N THR A 456 12.79 1.85 -41.27
CA THR A 456 11.53 1.79 -42.04
C THR A 456 10.87 3.15 -42.17
N ALA A 457 10.29 3.69 -41.10
CA ALA A 457 9.49 4.90 -41.13
C ALA A 457 10.36 6.16 -41.25
N MET A 458 11.53 6.20 -40.61
CA MET A 458 12.45 7.35 -40.76
C MET A 458 13.33 7.23 -42.01
N GLY A 459 13.51 6.02 -42.54
CA GLY A 459 14.32 5.78 -43.74
C GLY A 459 15.82 5.96 -43.53
N THR A 460 16.31 5.84 -42.29
CA THR A 460 17.73 6.02 -41.96
C THR A 460 18.28 4.74 -41.32
N LYS A 461 19.43 4.27 -41.80
CA LYS A 461 20.17 3.23 -41.08
C LYS A 461 20.88 3.91 -39.91
N LEU A 462 20.55 3.51 -38.68
CA LEU A 462 21.23 4.02 -37.48
C LEU A 462 22.72 3.64 -37.56
N HIS A 463 23.56 4.56 -38.06
CA HIS A 463 25.03 4.50 -37.95
C HIS A 463 25.54 5.18 -36.66
N PHE A 464 24.65 5.44 -35.71
CA PHE A 464 24.97 6.09 -34.46
C PHE A 464 25.84 5.20 -33.57
N ASN A 465 26.71 5.81 -32.76
CA ASN A 465 27.40 5.10 -31.69
C ASN A 465 26.35 4.43 -30.79
N THR A 466 26.53 3.13 -30.48
CA THR A 466 25.68 2.34 -29.57
C THR A 466 25.32 3.10 -28.29
N GLN A 467 26.21 3.97 -27.79
CA GLN A 467 25.95 4.80 -26.62
C GLN A 467 24.79 5.80 -26.80
N LYS A 468 24.62 6.41 -27.98
CA LYS A 468 23.51 7.36 -28.21
C LYS A 468 22.15 6.66 -28.21
N GLU A 469 22.08 5.46 -28.78
CA GLU A 469 20.87 4.63 -28.75
C GLU A 469 20.51 4.24 -27.31
N ILE A 470 21.51 3.88 -26.50
CA ILE A 470 21.32 3.60 -25.07
C ILE A 470 20.78 4.84 -24.35
N ASN A 471 21.44 6.00 -24.53
CA ASN A 471 21.02 7.25 -23.90
C ASN A 471 19.59 7.66 -24.30
N TYR A 472 19.19 7.44 -25.56
CA TYR A 472 17.82 7.71 -26.01
C TYR A 472 16.81 6.81 -25.30
N LYS A 473 17.06 5.49 -25.24
CA LYS A 473 16.17 4.53 -24.56
C LYS A 473 16.06 4.81 -23.06
N GLU A 474 17.18 5.11 -22.40
CA GLU A 474 17.20 5.51 -20.99
C GLU A 474 16.41 6.80 -20.77
N ALA A 475 16.53 7.78 -21.66
CA ALA A 475 15.75 9.01 -21.61
C ALA A 475 14.23 8.76 -21.79
N VAL A 476 13.83 7.80 -22.64
CA VAL A 476 12.41 7.38 -22.78
C VAL A 476 11.88 6.78 -21.47
N TYR A 477 12.67 5.95 -20.77
CA TYR A 477 12.28 5.43 -19.46
C TYR A 477 12.24 6.53 -18.39
N GLU A 478 13.18 7.47 -18.42
CA GLU A 478 13.26 8.54 -17.45
C GLU A 478 12.10 9.52 -17.57
N ILE A 479 11.71 9.89 -18.80
CA ILE A 479 10.54 10.76 -19.02
C ILE A 479 9.26 10.07 -18.54
N GLY A 480 9.08 8.76 -18.77
CA GLY A 480 7.94 8.00 -18.28
C GLY A 480 7.78 8.06 -16.76
N ARG A 481 8.87 7.87 -16.02
CA ARG A 481 8.88 8.02 -14.55
C ARG A 481 8.52 9.42 -14.09
N ILE A 482 9.02 10.46 -14.76
CA ILE A 482 8.71 11.86 -14.43
C ILE A 482 7.21 12.12 -14.64
N LEU A 483 6.64 11.67 -15.76
CA LEU A 483 5.23 11.84 -16.09
C LEU A 483 4.33 11.15 -15.05
N LEU A 484 4.65 9.90 -14.70
CA LEU A 484 3.87 9.17 -13.71
C LEU A 484 3.96 9.78 -12.32
N TYR A 485 5.14 10.27 -11.93
CA TYR A 485 5.30 11.02 -10.70
C TYR A 485 4.44 12.29 -10.69
N ARG A 486 4.41 13.05 -11.79
CA ARG A 486 3.54 14.24 -11.91
C ARG A 486 2.05 13.89 -11.89
N LEU A 487 1.66 12.71 -12.38
CA LEU A 487 0.28 12.22 -12.32
C LEU A 487 -0.17 11.85 -10.91
N SER A 488 0.70 11.23 -10.11
CA SER A 488 0.41 10.95 -8.69
C SER A 488 0.57 12.19 -7.78
N HIS A 489 1.14 13.28 -8.29
CA HIS A 489 1.33 14.55 -7.58
C HIS A 489 0.80 15.73 -8.44
N PRO A 490 -0.54 15.88 -8.56
CA PRO A 490 -1.21 16.82 -9.45
C PRO A 490 -0.80 18.29 -9.32
N TRP A 491 -0.22 18.72 -8.20
CA TRP A 491 0.34 20.07 -8.07
C TRP A 491 1.51 20.32 -9.03
N PHE A 492 2.22 19.28 -9.49
CA PHE A 492 3.24 19.40 -10.55
C PHE A 492 2.66 19.35 -11.97
N ILE A 493 1.33 19.20 -12.13
CA ILE A 493 0.68 19.44 -13.43
C ILE A 493 0.71 20.94 -13.73
N GLU A 494 0.50 21.78 -12.72
CA GLU A 494 0.62 23.23 -12.84
C GLU A 494 2.07 23.65 -13.12
N GLN A 495 2.27 24.36 -14.24
CA GLN A 495 3.61 24.66 -14.76
C GLN A 495 4.43 25.51 -13.81
N VAL A 496 3.79 26.46 -13.10
CA VAL A 496 4.48 27.34 -12.15
C VAL A 496 5.08 26.55 -11.00
N ILE A 497 4.34 25.59 -10.43
CA ILE A 497 4.82 24.76 -9.33
C ILE A 497 5.90 23.80 -9.83
N ASN A 498 5.70 23.19 -11.01
CA ASN A 498 6.69 22.31 -11.63
C ASN A 498 8.01 23.04 -11.88
N PHE A 499 7.97 24.30 -12.35
CA PHE A 499 9.16 25.09 -12.67
C PHE A 499 10.16 25.20 -11.52
N PHE A 500 9.68 25.29 -10.27
CA PHE A 500 10.53 25.34 -9.07
C PHE A 500 10.95 23.97 -8.54
N SER A 501 10.48 22.88 -9.15
CA SER A 501 10.81 21.52 -8.72
C SER A 501 12.12 21.01 -9.35
N PRO A 502 12.86 20.11 -8.68
CA PRO A 502 14.02 19.43 -9.29
C PRO A 502 13.64 18.65 -10.55
N TRP A 503 12.39 18.17 -10.62
CA TRP A 503 11.84 17.39 -11.73
C TRP A 503 11.80 18.18 -13.04
N TYR A 504 11.57 19.49 -12.99
CA TYR A 504 11.60 20.33 -14.20
C TYR A 504 13.00 20.39 -14.83
N LEU A 505 14.06 20.49 -14.02
CA LEU A 505 15.43 20.47 -14.54
C LEU A 505 15.79 19.10 -15.11
N GLN A 506 15.34 18.03 -14.47
CA GLN A 506 15.52 16.65 -14.94
C GLN A 506 14.79 16.43 -16.27
N GLU A 507 13.51 16.81 -16.34
CA GLU A 507 12.68 16.77 -17.55
C GLU A 507 13.35 17.50 -18.71
N ARG A 508 13.90 18.71 -18.48
CA ARG A 508 14.63 19.47 -19.51
C ARG A 508 15.90 18.78 -20.01
N ARG A 509 16.64 18.09 -19.14
CA ARG A 509 17.84 17.33 -19.54
C ARG A 509 17.44 16.13 -20.40
N VAL A 510 16.43 15.39 -19.97
CA VAL A 510 15.93 14.19 -20.65
C VAL A 510 15.34 14.55 -22.02
N THR A 511 14.44 15.54 -22.07
CA THR A 511 13.87 16.03 -23.33
C THR A 511 14.93 16.57 -24.30
N LYS A 512 15.99 17.23 -23.80
CA LYS A 512 17.12 17.63 -24.65
C LYS A 512 17.80 16.42 -25.30
N THR A 513 18.04 15.34 -24.56
CA THR A 513 18.60 14.09 -25.11
C THR A 513 17.69 13.51 -26.19
N LEU A 514 16.38 13.44 -25.91
CA LEU A 514 15.37 12.94 -26.85
C LEU A 514 15.34 13.76 -28.15
N HIS A 515 15.25 15.08 -28.05
CA HIS A 515 15.24 15.99 -29.21
C HIS A 515 16.56 16.00 -29.98
N THR A 516 17.70 15.86 -29.30
CA THR A 516 18.99 15.77 -29.99
C THR A 516 19.05 14.52 -30.87
N PHE A 517 18.59 13.38 -30.36
CA PHE A 517 18.59 12.14 -31.12
C PHE A 517 17.71 12.23 -32.39
N THR A 518 16.48 12.72 -32.25
CA THR A 518 15.54 12.82 -33.37
C THR A 518 15.94 13.90 -34.39
N LYS A 519 16.57 15.00 -33.96
CA LYS A 519 17.18 15.98 -34.88
C LYS A 519 18.29 15.38 -35.73
N GLU A 520 19.11 14.50 -35.15
CA GLU A 520 20.16 13.81 -35.90
C GLU A 520 19.57 12.85 -36.93
N VAL A 521 18.49 12.13 -36.58
CA VAL A 521 17.75 11.26 -37.53
C VAL A 521 17.19 12.08 -38.70
N ILE A 522 16.58 13.24 -38.43
CA ILE A 522 16.08 14.15 -39.47
C ILE A 522 17.23 14.64 -40.36
N SER A 523 18.31 15.12 -39.75
CA SER A 523 19.46 15.65 -40.50
C SER A 523 20.13 14.60 -41.38
N ASP A 524 20.21 13.35 -40.91
CA ASP A 524 20.76 12.25 -41.70
C ASP A 524 19.87 11.91 -42.91
N ARG A 525 18.54 11.93 -42.73
CA ARG A 525 17.61 11.72 -43.84
C ARG A 525 17.65 12.87 -44.84
N GLU A 526 17.65 14.12 -44.38
CA GLU A 526 17.67 15.32 -45.23
C GLU A 526 18.88 15.33 -46.19
N LYS A 527 20.06 14.89 -45.73
CA LYS A 527 21.27 14.81 -46.57
C LYS A 527 21.13 13.87 -47.77
N ASN A 528 20.29 12.84 -47.65
CA ASN A 528 20.11 11.80 -48.65
C ASN A 528 18.75 11.91 -49.37
N PHE A 529 17.96 12.92 -49.04
CA PHE A 529 16.59 13.10 -49.52
C PHE A 529 16.55 13.58 -50.97
N LYS A 530 15.62 13.04 -51.75
CA LYS A 530 15.25 13.52 -53.09
C LYS A 530 13.74 13.67 -53.13
N ASP A 531 13.24 14.82 -53.58
CA ASP A 531 11.81 15.10 -53.59
C ASP A 531 11.00 14.02 -54.31
N VAL A 532 9.89 13.63 -53.70
CA VAL A 532 8.91 12.68 -54.22
C VAL A 532 7.59 13.40 -54.50
N GLU A 533 6.86 13.00 -55.54
CA GLU A 533 5.52 13.53 -55.81
C GLU A 533 4.58 13.13 -54.66
N LEU A 534 3.89 14.13 -54.10
CA LEU A 534 2.85 13.88 -53.10
C LEU A 534 1.64 13.31 -53.83
N PRO A 535 1.01 12.23 -53.31
CA PRO A 535 -0.15 11.64 -53.95
C PRO A 535 -1.34 12.61 -53.90
N ALA A 536 -1.99 12.86 -55.03
CA ALA A 536 -3.24 13.64 -55.09
C ALA A 536 -4.44 12.84 -54.54
N GLU A 537 -4.40 11.51 -54.66
CA GLU A 537 -5.35 10.54 -54.11
C GLU A 537 -4.61 9.33 -53.50
N GLU A 538 -5.23 8.58 -52.58
CA GLU A 538 -4.64 7.37 -51.96
C GLU A 538 -4.16 6.32 -52.99
N HIS A 539 -4.72 6.35 -54.21
CA HIS A 539 -4.39 5.43 -55.29
C HIS A 539 -3.17 5.82 -56.14
N ASP A 540 -2.68 7.07 -56.07
CA ASP A 540 -1.58 7.55 -56.93
C ASP A 540 -0.16 7.27 -56.37
N VAL A 541 -0.06 6.77 -55.13
CA VAL A 541 1.22 6.41 -54.46
C VAL A 541 1.97 5.29 -55.22
N TYR A 542 1.28 4.48 -56.03
CA TYR A 542 1.75 3.14 -56.44
C TYR A 542 2.59 3.08 -57.73
N LYS A 543 2.91 4.21 -58.37
CA LYS A 543 3.61 4.22 -59.67
C LYS A 543 5.15 4.12 -59.57
N GLY A 544 5.76 4.19 -58.37
CA GLY A 544 7.22 4.21 -58.16
C GLY A 544 7.81 2.95 -57.52
N LYS A 545 8.96 2.46 -58.05
CA LYS A 545 9.75 1.32 -57.51
C LYS A 545 10.60 1.66 -56.25
N LYS A 546 10.45 2.83 -55.63
CA LYS A 546 11.29 3.26 -54.49
C LYS A 546 10.57 3.08 -53.16
N ARG A 547 11.34 2.72 -52.13
CA ARG A 547 10.92 2.64 -50.73
C ARG A 547 10.64 4.04 -50.19
N LEU A 548 9.34 4.35 -50.06
CA LEU A 548 8.85 5.62 -49.53
C LEU A 548 8.80 5.53 -48.00
N ALA A 549 9.63 6.31 -47.31
CA ALA A 549 9.60 6.41 -45.86
C ALA A 549 8.57 7.46 -45.41
N MET A 550 8.07 7.35 -44.18
CA MET A 550 7.17 8.34 -43.59
C MET A 550 7.83 9.74 -43.55
N LEU A 551 9.11 9.80 -43.20
CA LEU A 551 9.86 11.05 -43.17
C LEU A 551 10.00 11.70 -44.56
N ASP A 552 9.96 10.91 -45.65
CA ASP A 552 9.96 11.46 -47.01
C ASP A 552 8.68 12.24 -47.31
N LEU A 553 7.53 11.72 -46.85
CA LEU A 553 6.24 12.41 -47.01
C LEU A 553 6.22 13.74 -46.26
N LEU A 554 6.79 13.77 -45.05
CA LEU A 554 6.90 14.99 -44.25
C LEU A 554 7.81 16.04 -44.90
N LEU A 555 8.97 15.60 -45.43
CA LEU A 555 9.90 16.48 -46.14
C LEU A 555 9.30 17.01 -47.45
N SER A 556 8.60 16.19 -48.22
CA SER A 556 7.91 16.64 -49.43
C SER A 556 6.73 17.56 -49.12
N ALA A 557 5.94 17.29 -48.08
CA ALA A 557 4.85 18.18 -47.64
C ALA A 557 5.36 19.57 -47.26
N LYS A 558 6.52 19.64 -46.60
CA LYS A 558 7.22 20.91 -46.33
C LYS A 558 7.66 21.61 -47.62
N ASN A 559 8.35 20.89 -48.52
CA ASN A 559 8.95 21.49 -49.71
C ASN A 559 7.93 21.94 -50.76
N LYS A 560 6.83 21.19 -50.93
CA LYS A 560 5.87 21.40 -52.04
C LYS A 560 4.60 22.13 -51.63
N GLU A 561 4.02 21.80 -50.49
CA GLU A 561 2.71 22.34 -50.08
C GLU A 561 2.83 23.39 -48.95
N GLY A 562 3.95 23.44 -48.24
CA GLY A 562 4.11 24.30 -47.06
C GLY A 562 3.15 23.95 -45.90
N THR A 563 2.56 22.74 -45.91
CA THR A 563 1.58 22.28 -44.91
C THR A 563 2.24 21.84 -43.59
N ILE A 564 3.56 21.72 -43.57
CA ILE A 564 4.36 21.40 -42.39
C ILE A 564 5.69 22.17 -42.40
N ASP A 565 6.12 22.63 -41.24
CA ASP A 565 7.39 23.32 -41.02
C ASP A 565 8.41 22.41 -40.31
N ASN A 566 9.65 22.89 -40.14
CA ASN A 566 10.71 22.11 -39.48
C ASN A 566 10.35 21.68 -38.05
N ALA A 567 9.67 22.56 -37.30
CA ALA A 567 9.19 22.23 -35.99
C ALA A 567 8.18 21.09 -36.09
N GLY A 568 7.16 21.20 -36.95
CA GLY A 568 6.18 20.15 -37.20
C GLY A 568 6.80 18.80 -37.59
N ILE A 569 7.82 18.77 -38.44
CA ILE A 569 8.54 17.52 -38.79
C ILE A 569 9.15 16.90 -37.53
N GLN A 570 9.80 17.72 -36.69
CA GLN A 570 10.36 17.29 -35.42
C GLN A 570 9.29 16.70 -34.49
N GLU A 571 8.11 17.34 -34.37
CA GLU A 571 7.00 16.83 -33.54
C GLU A 571 6.57 15.42 -33.98
N GLU A 572 6.45 15.20 -35.28
CA GLU A 572 6.05 13.90 -35.83
C GLU A 572 7.17 12.85 -35.69
N VAL A 573 8.43 13.22 -35.91
CA VAL A 573 9.54 12.27 -35.70
C VAL A 573 9.66 11.88 -34.23
N ASP A 574 9.56 12.83 -33.29
CA ASP A 574 9.53 12.52 -31.86
C ASP A 574 8.38 11.56 -31.52
N THR A 575 7.18 11.82 -32.06
CA THR A 575 5.99 10.99 -31.84
C THR A 575 6.18 9.57 -32.37
N PHE A 576 6.54 9.41 -33.66
CA PHE A 576 6.62 8.09 -34.29
C PHE A 576 7.82 7.28 -33.84
N MET A 577 8.95 7.92 -33.51
CA MET A 577 10.08 7.21 -32.94
C MET A 577 9.71 6.63 -31.57
N PHE A 578 8.99 7.36 -30.72
CA PHE A 578 8.49 6.82 -29.45
C PHE A 578 7.44 5.72 -29.66
N GLU A 579 6.32 6.06 -30.30
CA GLU A 579 5.15 5.18 -30.43
C GLU A 579 5.46 3.90 -31.19
N GLY A 580 6.34 3.98 -32.20
CA GLY A 580 6.66 2.86 -33.08
C GLY A 580 7.67 1.85 -32.53
N HIS A 581 8.40 2.17 -31.45
CA HIS A 581 9.37 1.23 -30.87
C HIS A 581 8.99 0.70 -29.49
N ASP A 582 8.56 1.57 -28.57
CA ASP A 582 8.40 1.20 -27.16
C ASP A 582 7.16 0.32 -26.98
N THR A 583 6.10 0.57 -27.78
CA THR A 583 4.87 -0.22 -27.75
C THR A 583 5.07 -1.63 -28.29
N THR A 584 5.78 -1.79 -29.42
CA THR A 584 6.03 -3.11 -30.03
C THR A 584 7.09 -3.90 -29.27
N ALA A 585 8.02 -3.22 -28.58
CA ALA A 585 8.98 -3.87 -27.68
C ALA A 585 8.27 -4.60 -26.53
N MET A 586 7.30 -3.94 -25.88
CA MET A 586 6.51 -4.57 -24.81
C MET A 586 5.65 -5.72 -25.36
N ALA A 587 4.98 -5.51 -26.50
CA ALA A 587 4.17 -6.56 -27.13
C ALA A 587 4.99 -7.81 -27.47
N LEU A 588 6.19 -7.64 -28.03
CA LEU A 588 7.11 -8.74 -28.34
C LEU A 588 7.61 -9.42 -27.05
N GLY A 589 7.99 -8.63 -26.04
CA GLY A 589 8.46 -9.14 -24.76
C GLY A 589 7.43 -10.03 -24.06
N PHE A 590 6.19 -9.55 -23.92
CA PHE A 590 5.10 -10.33 -23.33
C PHE A 590 4.72 -11.55 -24.18
N SER A 591 4.74 -11.42 -25.52
CA SER A 591 4.48 -12.56 -26.41
C SER A 591 5.52 -13.68 -26.22
N LEU A 592 6.80 -13.33 -26.10
CA LEU A 592 7.88 -14.29 -25.85
C LEU A 592 7.74 -14.96 -24.47
N MET A 593 7.42 -14.20 -23.43
CA MET A 593 7.16 -14.74 -22.08
C MET A 593 5.98 -15.71 -22.05
N LEU A 594 4.87 -15.35 -22.70
CA LEU A 594 3.67 -16.18 -22.75
C LEU A 594 3.91 -17.47 -23.53
N LEU A 595 4.59 -17.40 -24.67
CA LEU A 595 4.96 -18.58 -25.46
C LEU A 595 5.98 -19.46 -24.72
N ALA A 596 6.90 -18.89 -23.93
CA ALA A 596 7.80 -19.65 -23.06
C ALA A 596 7.01 -20.39 -21.96
N SER A 597 6.00 -19.73 -21.38
CA SER A 597 5.15 -20.30 -20.32
C SER A 597 4.17 -21.37 -20.84
N HIS A 598 3.84 -21.34 -22.14
CA HIS A 598 2.87 -22.25 -22.75
C HIS A 598 3.51 -23.09 -23.88
N LYS A 599 4.33 -24.06 -23.48
CA LYS A 599 5.07 -24.93 -24.42
C LYS A 599 4.20 -25.57 -25.51
N HIS A 600 2.98 -26.05 -25.17
CA HIS A 600 2.08 -26.64 -26.15
C HIS A 600 1.64 -25.63 -27.23
N ILE A 601 1.36 -24.37 -26.85
CA ILE A 601 1.01 -23.30 -27.79
C ILE A 601 2.23 -22.93 -28.64
N GLN A 602 3.42 -22.86 -28.03
CA GLN A 602 4.67 -22.64 -28.75
C GLN A 602 4.90 -23.70 -29.83
N GLU A 603 4.63 -24.97 -29.54
CA GLU A 603 4.74 -26.07 -30.50
C GLU A 603 3.73 -25.95 -31.65
N LEU A 604 2.49 -25.54 -31.36
CA LEU A 604 1.47 -25.28 -32.39
C LEU A 604 1.86 -24.10 -33.31
N VAL A 605 2.43 -23.02 -32.76
CA VAL A 605 2.96 -21.91 -33.59
C VAL A 605 4.10 -22.41 -34.48
N VAL A 606 5.00 -23.22 -33.95
CA VAL A 606 6.12 -23.79 -34.74
C VAL A 606 5.63 -24.77 -35.78
N GLN A 607 4.57 -25.54 -35.50
CA GLN A 607 3.93 -26.41 -36.47
C GLN A 607 3.33 -25.59 -37.63
N GLU A 608 2.56 -24.54 -37.33
CA GLU A 608 2.03 -23.62 -38.34
C GLU A 608 3.18 -23.01 -39.18
N MET A 609 4.28 -22.60 -38.53
CA MET A 609 5.46 -22.09 -39.24
C MET A 609 6.05 -23.12 -40.21
N ARG A 610 6.12 -24.42 -39.84
CA ARG A 610 6.59 -25.46 -40.76
C ARG A 610 5.64 -25.66 -41.94
N GLU A 611 4.34 -25.63 -41.70
CA GLU A 611 3.32 -25.79 -42.74
C GLU A 611 3.35 -24.64 -43.75
N VAL A 612 3.55 -23.40 -43.28
CA VAL A 612 3.56 -22.19 -44.14
C VAL A 612 4.93 -21.96 -44.78
N LEU A 613 6.03 -22.07 -44.03
CA LEU A 613 7.37 -21.71 -44.51
C LEU A 613 8.13 -22.88 -45.15
N GLY A 614 7.77 -24.12 -44.81
CA GLY A 614 8.51 -25.33 -45.15
C GLY A 614 9.78 -25.51 -44.30
N ASP A 615 10.67 -24.52 -44.33
CA ASP A 615 11.88 -24.44 -43.52
C ASP A 615 11.75 -23.34 -42.46
N LEU A 616 12.01 -23.68 -41.19
CA LEU A 616 11.99 -22.74 -40.06
C LEU A 616 13.06 -21.64 -40.16
N ARG A 617 14.07 -21.83 -41.01
CA ARG A 617 15.13 -20.84 -41.29
C ARG A 617 14.79 -19.90 -42.44
N LYS A 618 13.73 -20.20 -43.20
CA LYS A 618 13.31 -19.36 -44.32
C LYS A 618 12.80 -18.03 -43.78
N LYS A 619 13.34 -16.93 -44.31
CA LYS A 619 12.83 -15.59 -44.03
C LYS A 619 11.40 -15.45 -44.56
N PRO A 620 10.42 -15.07 -43.73
CA PRO A 620 9.04 -14.99 -44.16
C PRO A 620 8.84 -13.82 -45.11
N THR A 621 8.07 -14.04 -46.17
CA THR A 621 7.55 -12.98 -47.06
C THR A 621 6.30 -12.34 -46.47
N TYR A 622 5.82 -11.24 -47.05
CA TYR A 622 4.56 -10.63 -46.64
C TYR A 622 3.38 -11.63 -46.66
N ASN A 623 3.28 -12.45 -47.71
CA ASN A 623 2.20 -13.43 -47.84
C ASN A 623 2.34 -14.57 -46.82
N ASP A 624 3.56 -14.98 -46.49
CA ASP A 624 3.80 -15.96 -45.43
C ASP A 624 3.30 -15.42 -44.08
N LEU A 625 3.67 -14.19 -43.71
CA LEU A 625 3.24 -13.54 -42.46
C LEU A 625 1.71 -13.37 -42.39
N GLN A 626 1.04 -13.14 -43.52
CA GLN A 626 -0.42 -13.10 -43.59
C GLN A 626 -1.05 -14.48 -43.35
N SER A 627 -0.34 -15.56 -43.69
CA SER A 627 -0.83 -16.94 -43.60
C SER A 627 -0.64 -17.56 -42.21
N LEU A 628 0.25 -17.00 -41.38
CA LEU A 628 0.43 -17.39 -39.97
C LEU A 628 -0.73 -16.88 -39.09
N LYS A 629 -1.86 -17.58 -39.12
CA LYS A 629 -3.12 -17.21 -38.45
C LYS A 629 -3.11 -17.56 -36.96
N TYR A 630 -2.59 -18.72 -36.58
CA TYR A 630 -2.46 -19.15 -35.19
C TYR A 630 -1.45 -18.28 -34.43
N MET A 631 -0.30 -17.96 -35.04
CA MET A 631 0.63 -16.97 -34.49
C MET A 631 -0.06 -15.62 -34.28
N GLU A 632 -0.89 -15.18 -35.22
CA GLU A 632 -1.67 -13.93 -35.06
C GLU A 632 -2.61 -13.98 -33.86
N ARG A 633 -3.30 -15.12 -33.66
CA ARG A 633 -4.17 -15.33 -32.50
C ARG A 633 -3.37 -15.28 -31.20
N CYS A 634 -2.18 -15.87 -31.17
CA CYS A 634 -1.28 -15.81 -30.01
C CYS A 634 -0.83 -14.37 -29.69
N ILE A 635 -0.46 -13.59 -30.72
CA ILE A 635 -0.11 -12.16 -30.55
C ILE A 635 -1.33 -11.39 -30.03
N LYS A 636 -2.52 -11.65 -30.59
CA LYS A 636 -3.75 -10.98 -30.16
C LYS A 636 -4.09 -11.28 -28.71
N GLU A 637 -3.97 -12.53 -28.29
CA GLU A 637 -4.17 -12.92 -26.90
C GLU A 637 -3.10 -12.34 -25.97
N SER A 638 -1.84 -12.24 -26.44
CA SER A 638 -0.81 -11.55 -25.68
C SER A 638 -1.14 -10.07 -25.49
N LEU A 639 -1.66 -9.40 -26.52
CA LEU A 639 -2.08 -7.99 -26.44
C LEU A 639 -3.37 -7.79 -25.64
N ARG A 640 -4.18 -8.84 -25.46
CA ARG A 640 -5.33 -8.83 -24.54
C ARG A 640 -4.86 -8.88 -23.08
N LEU A 641 -3.98 -9.83 -22.76
CA LEU A 641 -3.43 -9.98 -21.40
C LEU A 641 -2.50 -8.83 -21.01
N TYR A 642 -1.68 -8.37 -21.96
CA TYR A 642 -0.67 -7.34 -21.71
C TYR A 642 -0.72 -6.27 -22.82
N PRO A 643 -1.78 -5.45 -22.88
CA PRO A 643 -1.85 -4.36 -23.84
C PRO A 643 -0.73 -3.36 -23.57
N SER A 644 0.10 -3.07 -24.59
CA SER A 644 1.21 -2.13 -24.45
C SER A 644 0.75 -0.76 -23.95
N VAL A 645 -0.43 -0.30 -24.35
CA VAL A 645 -1.08 0.90 -23.79
C VAL A 645 -2.31 0.44 -22.99
N HIS A 646 -2.23 0.57 -21.68
CA HIS A 646 -3.22 0.00 -20.75
C HIS A 646 -4.36 0.96 -20.35
N PHE A 647 -4.21 2.26 -20.63
CA PHE A 647 -5.30 3.23 -20.58
C PHE A 647 -5.12 4.33 -21.62
N ILE A 648 -6.22 4.99 -22.00
CA ILE A 648 -6.22 6.20 -22.84
C ILE A 648 -7.17 7.24 -22.25
N SER A 649 -6.98 8.52 -22.57
CA SER A 649 -7.86 9.58 -22.07
C SER A 649 -8.41 10.50 -23.17
N ARG A 650 -9.61 11.02 -22.95
CA ARG A 650 -10.28 12.03 -23.77
C ARG A 650 -10.87 13.14 -22.90
N THR A 651 -11.16 14.29 -23.52
CA THR A 651 -12.01 15.32 -22.93
C THR A 651 -13.34 15.33 -23.69
N LEU A 652 -14.47 15.24 -22.99
CA LEU A 652 -15.77 15.19 -23.65
C LEU A 652 -16.09 16.53 -24.33
N GLY A 653 -16.26 16.54 -25.66
CA GLY A 653 -16.69 17.74 -26.39
C GLY A 653 -18.19 18.10 -26.29
N ALA A 654 -19.02 17.20 -25.75
CA ALA A 654 -20.45 17.39 -25.51
C ALA A 654 -20.88 16.58 -24.28
N ASP A 655 -22.07 16.88 -23.75
CA ASP A 655 -22.68 16.09 -22.67
C ASP A 655 -22.90 14.65 -23.14
N LEU A 656 -22.63 13.68 -22.27
CA LEU A 656 -22.73 12.26 -22.57
C LEU A 656 -23.56 11.55 -21.50
N LYS A 657 -24.57 10.79 -21.95
CA LYS A 657 -25.25 9.81 -21.10
C LYS A 657 -24.67 8.43 -21.37
N THR A 658 -24.13 7.78 -20.35
CA THR A 658 -23.52 6.45 -20.47
C THR A 658 -24.61 5.38 -20.64
N HIS A 659 -24.23 4.23 -21.20
CA HIS A 659 -25.07 3.03 -21.27
C HIS A 659 -25.49 2.57 -19.86
N SER A 660 -24.58 2.72 -18.90
CA SER A 660 -24.77 2.46 -17.47
C SER A 660 -25.68 3.48 -16.75
N GLY A 661 -26.21 4.49 -17.45
CA GLY A 661 -27.22 5.43 -16.94
C GLY A 661 -26.69 6.70 -16.28
N TYR A 662 -25.37 6.92 -16.27
CA TYR A 662 -24.73 8.10 -15.70
C TYR A 662 -24.73 9.27 -16.69
N PHE A 663 -24.72 10.49 -16.16
CA PHE A 663 -24.59 11.72 -16.93
C PHE A 663 -23.21 12.34 -16.71
N LEU A 664 -22.48 12.58 -17.80
CA LEU A 664 -21.16 13.21 -17.80
C LEU A 664 -21.26 14.54 -18.57
N PRO A 665 -21.00 15.69 -17.93
CA PRO A 665 -21.07 16.97 -18.62
C PRO A 665 -19.91 17.17 -19.60
N LYS A 666 -20.13 18.00 -20.61
CA LYS A 666 -19.10 18.51 -21.52
C LYS A 666 -17.89 19.05 -20.72
N GLY A 667 -16.69 18.77 -21.23
CA GLY A 667 -15.43 19.16 -20.62
C GLY A 667 -14.90 18.18 -19.58
N THR A 668 -15.68 17.15 -19.21
CA THR A 668 -15.22 16.11 -18.28
C THR A 668 -14.09 15.27 -18.92
N PRO A 669 -12.92 15.16 -18.26
CA PRO A 669 -11.93 14.16 -18.61
C PRO A 669 -12.47 12.74 -18.40
N VAL A 670 -12.32 11.89 -19.41
CA VAL A 670 -12.64 10.47 -19.34
C VAL A 670 -11.37 9.64 -19.56
N VAL A 671 -11.23 8.57 -18.79
CA VAL A 671 -10.12 7.62 -18.87
C VAL A 671 -10.70 6.25 -19.17
N ILE A 672 -10.28 5.66 -20.28
CA ILE A 672 -10.69 4.32 -20.72
C ILE A 672 -9.59 3.36 -20.30
N HIS A 673 -9.91 2.41 -19.42
CA HIS A 673 -8.96 1.42 -18.93
C HIS A 673 -8.95 0.18 -19.82
N ILE A 674 -8.14 0.21 -20.87
CA ILE A 674 -8.01 -0.86 -21.87
C ILE A 674 -7.68 -2.20 -21.19
N TYR A 675 -6.75 -2.20 -20.23
CA TYR A 675 -6.40 -3.42 -19.48
C TYR A 675 -7.62 -4.03 -18.78
N ASP A 676 -8.39 -3.19 -18.09
CA ASP A 676 -9.55 -3.64 -17.32
C ASP A 676 -10.70 -4.13 -18.21
N VAL A 677 -10.90 -3.52 -19.39
CA VAL A 677 -11.84 -4.00 -20.43
C VAL A 677 -11.40 -5.36 -20.99
N HIS A 678 -10.09 -5.56 -21.18
CA HIS A 678 -9.54 -6.82 -21.73
C HIS A 678 -9.55 -7.98 -20.73
N HIS A 679 -9.70 -7.68 -19.44
CA HIS A 679 -9.81 -8.66 -18.34
C HIS A 679 -11.22 -8.71 -17.75
N ASP A 680 -12.23 -8.30 -18.54
CA ASP A 680 -13.61 -8.43 -18.11
C ASP A 680 -14.08 -9.89 -18.17
N PRO A 681 -14.38 -10.55 -17.03
CA PRO A 681 -14.81 -11.94 -17.02
C PRO A 681 -16.16 -12.16 -17.72
N GLU A 682 -16.99 -11.13 -17.87
CA GLU A 682 -18.25 -11.22 -18.62
C GLU A 682 -18.00 -11.34 -20.13
N ILE A 683 -16.89 -10.78 -20.62
CA ILE A 683 -16.49 -10.81 -22.04
C ILE A 683 -15.52 -11.95 -22.31
N TYR A 684 -14.59 -12.17 -21.39
CA TYR A 684 -13.50 -13.15 -21.48
C TYR A 684 -13.56 -14.08 -20.26
N PRO A 685 -14.31 -15.19 -20.34
CA PRO A 685 -14.32 -16.20 -19.28
C PRO A 685 -12.91 -16.69 -18.97
N ASP A 686 -12.56 -16.84 -17.69
CA ASP A 686 -11.18 -17.08 -17.23
C ASP A 686 -10.18 -16.04 -17.79
N PRO A 687 -10.35 -14.74 -17.46
CA PRO A 687 -9.67 -13.65 -18.17
C PRO A 687 -8.14 -13.70 -18.07
N GLU A 688 -7.57 -14.35 -17.07
CA GLU A 688 -6.11 -14.49 -16.91
C GLU A 688 -5.51 -15.64 -17.75
N LYS A 689 -6.34 -16.55 -18.26
CA LYS A 689 -5.88 -17.69 -19.07
C LYS A 689 -5.45 -17.22 -20.45
N PHE A 690 -4.22 -17.54 -20.85
CA PHE A 690 -3.72 -17.36 -22.21
C PHE A 690 -4.36 -18.39 -23.16
N ASP A 691 -5.36 -17.93 -23.92
CA ASP A 691 -6.14 -18.76 -24.83
C ASP A 691 -6.25 -18.11 -26.23
N PRO A 692 -5.37 -18.48 -27.19
CA PRO A 692 -5.41 -17.97 -28.56
C PRO A 692 -6.75 -18.23 -29.26
N ASP A 693 -7.49 -19.28 -28.89
CA ASP A 693 -8.72 -19.64 -29.58
C ASP A 693 -9.87 -18.66 -29.28
N ARG A 694 -9.72 -17.78 -28.30
CA ARG A 694 -10.59 -16.59 -28.17
C ARG A 694 -10.63 -15.75 -29.44
N PHE A 695 -9.59 -15.78 -30.27
CA PHE A 695 -9.52 -15.03 -31.52
C PHE A 695 -9.85 -15.86 -32.76
N LEU A 696 -10.47 -17.04 -32.58
CA LEU A 696 -11.16 -17.71 -33.68
C LEU A 696 -12.30 -16.81 -34.22
N PRO A 697 -12.56 -16.83 -35.55
CA PRO A 697 -13.64 -16.05 -36.15
C PRO A 697 -15.00 -16.27 -35.46
N GLU A 698 -15.33 -17.53 -35.16
CA GLU A 698 -16.58 -17.93 -34.50
C GLU A 698 -16.70 -17.33 -33.09
N ASN A 699 -15.59 -17.29 -32.34
CA ASN A 699 -15.52 -16.75 -30.97
C ASN A 699 -15.48 -15.21 -30.93
N CYS A 700 -15.25 -14.55 -32.07
CA CYS A 700 -15.25 -13.09 -32.19
C CYS A 700 -16.57 -12.53 -32.73
N GLN A 701 -17.40 -13.35 -33.39
CA GLN A 701 -18.58 -12.88 -34.13
C GLN A 701 -19.56 -12.08 -33.26
N ASN A 702 -19.77 -12.51 -32.01
CA ASN A 702 -20.70 -11.87 -31.08
C ASN A 702 -20.00 -10.96 -30.06
N ARG A 703 -18.68 -10.75 -30.18
CA ARG A 703 -17.94 -9.90 -29.25
C ARG A 703 -18.16 -8.43 -29.61
N HIS A 704 -18.40 -7.60 -28.60
CA HIS A 704 -18.53 -6.16 -28.79
C HIS A 704 -17.28 -5.59 -29.50
N PRO A 705 -17.41 -4.73 -30.53
CA PRO A 705 -16.26 -4.21 -31.29
C PRO A 705 -15.22 -3.46 -30.44
N PHE A 706 -15.66 -2.86 -29.33
CA PHE A 706 -14.84 -2.14 -28.36
C PHE A 706 -14.36 -2.98 -27.17
N ALA A 707 -14.57 -4.30 -27.19
CA ALA A 707 -14.05 -5.19 -26.14
C ALA A 707 -12.57 -5.57 -26.33
N TYR A 708 -12.01 -5.34 -27.52
CA TYR A 708 -10.61 -5.62 -27.84
C TYR A 708 -9.97 -4.38 -28.49
N LEU A 709 -9.24 -3.62 -27.67
CA LEU A 709 -8.73 -2.27 -27.94
C LEU A 709 -7.19 -2.09 -27.85
N PRO A 710 -6.34 -3.07 -28.17
CA PRO A 710 -4.88 -2.88 -28.04
C PRO A 710 -4.32 -1.81 -28.98
N PHE A 711 -5.04 -1.49 -30.05
CA PHE A 711 -4.69 -0.46 -31.04
C PHE A 711 -5.67 0.72 -31.03
N SER A 712 -6.42 0.90 -29.92
CA SER A 712 -7.55 1.85 -29.85
C SER A 712 -8.60 1.56 -30.94
N ALA A 713 -9.56 2.45 -31.13
CA ALA A 713 -10.62 2.37 -32.13
C ALA A 713 -11.12 3.78 -32.50
N GLY A 714 -12.00 3.86 -33.50
CA GLY A 714 -12.55 5.13 -34.00
C GLY A 714 -11.53 5.97 -34.80
N PRO A 715 -11.79 7.28 -35.02
CA PRO A 715 -10.93 8.14 -35.84
C PRO A 715 -9.52 8.32 -35.26
N ARG A 716 -9.36 8.15 -33.94
CA ARG A 716 -8.07 8.22 -33.22
C ARG A 716 -7.47 6.83 -32.98
N ASN A 717 -7.71 5.87 -33.87
CA ASN A 717 -7.07 4.54 -33.80
C ASN A 717 -5.58 4.60 -34.17
N CYS A 718 -4.84 3.54 -33.82
CA CYS A 718 -3.43 3.41 -34.15
C CYS A 718 -3.22 3.34 -35.66
N ILE A 719 -2.40 4.25 -36.20
CA ILE A 719 -2.01 4.23 -37.62
C ILE A 719 -1.06 3.07 -37.95
N GLY A 720 -0.25 2.67 -36.97
CA GLY A 720 0.79 1.66 -37.08
C GLY A 720 0.34 0.21 -36.82
N GLN A 721 -0.97 -0.06 -36.66
CA GLN A 721 -1.45 -1.40 -36.29
C GLN A 721 -0.93 -2.50 -37.23
N LYS A 722 -1.02 -2.29 -38.55
CA LYS A 722 -0.55 -3.29 -39.54
C LYS A 722 0.97 -3.44 -39.53
N PHE A 723 1.70 -2.33 -39.30
CA PHE A 723 3.15 -2.34 -39.14
C PHE A 723 3.56 -3.21 -37.95
N ALA A 724 2.96 -2.95 -36.78
CA ALA A 724 3.25 -3.66 -35.53
C ALA A 724 2.99 -5.17 -35.67
N MET A 725 1.84 -5.57 -36.25
CA MET A 725 1.52 -6.99 -36.42
C MET A 725 2.51 -7.71 -37.34
N LEU A 726 3.00 -7.05 -38.40
CA LEU A 726 4.01 -7.64 -39.30
C LEU A 726 5.39 -7.75 -38.63
N GLU A 727 5.79 -6.69 -37.92
CA GLU A 727 7.04 -6.66 -37.15
C GLU A 727 7.08 -7.76 -36.08
N LEU A 728 6.01 -7.89 -35.28
CA LEU A 728 5.89 -8.91 -34.24
C LEU A 728 5.95 -10.32 -34.83
N LYS A 729 5.22 -10.60 -35.92
CA LYS A 729 5.27 -11.92 -36.56
C LYS A 729 6.66 -12.23 -37.15
N ALA A 730 7.31 -11.26 -37.80
CA ALA A 730 8.66 -11.46 -38.34
C ALA A 730 9.68 -11.78 -37.23
N ALA A 731 9.63 -11.03 -36.12
CA ALA A 731 10.49 -11.27 -34.96
C ALA A 731 10.22 -12.64 -34.32
N LEU A 732 8.95 -13.00 -34.11
CA LEU A 732 8.57 -14.30 -33.56
C LEU A 732 8.98 -15.45 -34.48
N CYS A 733 8.84 -15.31 -35.81
CA CYS A 733 9.34 -16.31 -36.76
C CYS A 733 10.85 -16.55 -36.60
N ALA A 734 11.65 -15.49 -36.56
CA ALA A 734 13.10 -15.60 -36.43
C ALA A 734 13.52 -16.24 -35.09
N VAL A 735 12.90 -15.79 -33.99
CA VAL A 735 13.20 -16.28 -32.64
C VAL A 735 12.75 -17.73 -32.47
N LEU A 736 11.50 -18.06 -32.78
CA LEU A 736 10.96 -19.41 -32.63
C LEU A 736 11.55 -20.39 -33.66
N GLY A 737 12.00 -19.92 -34.82
CA GLY A 737 12.75 -20.73 -35.79
C GLY A 737 14.15 -21.10 -35.30
N SER A 738 14.74 -20.30 -34.41
CA SER A 738 16.09 -20.49 -33.88
C SER A 738 16.14 -21.15 -32.50
N PHE A 739 15.12 -20.95 -31.67
CA PHE A 739 15.11 -21.36 -30.27
C PHE A 739 13.81 -22.07 -29.86
N VAL A 740 13.93 -22.91 -28.85
CA VAL A 740 12.83 -23.31 -27.96
C VAL A 740 12.91 -22.39 -26.73
N LEU A 741 11.79 -21.77 -26.36
CA LEU A 741 11.72 -20.87 -25.21
C LEU A 741 11.29 -21.66 -23.97
N GLU A 742 11.99 -21.45 -22.87
CA GLU A 742 11.65 -21.99 -21.55
C GLU A 742 11.34 -20.83 -20.57
N PRO A 743 10.33 -20.99 -19.70
CA PRO A 743 9.90 -19.91 -18.82
C PRO A 743 10.91 -19.69 -17.69
N ILE A 744 11.13 -18.43 -17.35
CA ILE A 744 11.85 -18.00 -16.15
C ILE A 744 10.94 -17.05 -15.39
N ASP A 745 10.50 -15.98 -16.06
CA ASP A 745 9.31 -15.25 -15.66
C ASP A 745 8.07 -15.88 -16.29
N THR A 746 6.97 -15.85 -15.54
CA THR A 746 5.64 -16.40 -15.87
C THR A 746 4.58 -15.34 -15.57
N PRO A 747 3.34 -15.47 -16.07
CA PRO A 747 2.24 -14.57 -15.70
C PRO A 747 2.07 -14.38 -14.19
N GLU A 748 2.36 -15.41 -13.40
CA GLU A 748 2.21 -15.40 -11.93
C GLU A 748 3.40 -14.74 -11.21
N THR A 749 4.59 -14.72 -11.81
CA THR A 749 5.81 -14.18 -11.18
C THR A 749 6.15 -12.76 -11.64
N VAL A 750 5.62 -12.34 -12.80
CA VAL A 750 5.94 -11.03 -13.38
C VAL A 750 5.21 -9.92 -12.63
N VAL A 751 5.96 -8.91 -12.18
CA VAL A 751 5.40 -7.73 -11.50
C VAL A 751 5.18 -6.62 -12.51
N VAL A 752 3.91 -6.38 -12.86
CA VAL A 752 3.48 -5.34 -13.79
C VAL A 752 3.40 -3.98 -13.08
N VAL A 753 3.86 -2.94 -13.74
CA VAL A 753 3.87 -1.56 -13.23
C VAL A 753 3.23 -0.59 -14.22
N VAL A 754 2.62 0.47 -13.69
CA VAL A 754 2.18 1.60 -14.52
C VAL A 754 3.39 2.38 -15.03
N ASP A 755 3.36 2.76 -16.31
CA ASP A 755 4.25 3.72 -16.99
C ASP A 755 3.46 4.27 -18.22
N ILE A 756 4.08 5.01 -19.15
CA ILE A 756 3.38 5.44 -20.39
C ILE A 756 2.90 4.21 -21.19
N VAL A 757 3.72 3.16 -21.22
CA VAL A 757 3.38 1.82 -21.70
C VAL A 757 3.34 0.84 -20.53
N LEU A 758 2.70 -0.31 -20.69
CA LEU A 758 2.72 -1.37 -19.68
C LEU A 758 4.13 -1.95 -19.56
N ARG A 759 4.70 -1.95 -18.36
CA ARG A 759 6.05 -2.47 -18.11
C ARG A 759 6.09 -3.46 -16.96
N THR A 760 7.23 -4.14 -16.86
CA THR A 760 7.58 -5.04 -15.75
C THR A 760 8.67 -4.40 -14.91
N LYS A 761 8.61 -4.55 -13.59
CA LYS A 761 9.54 -3.91 -12.64
C LYS A 761 11.02 -4.17 -12.91
N GLU A 762 11.39 -5.39 -13.34
CA GLU A 762 12.78 -5.82 -13.55
C GLU A 762 13.12 -6.21 -14.99
N GLY A 763 12.26 -5.85 -15.95
CA GLY A 763 12.28 -6.44 -17.29
C GLY A 763 11.76 -7.89 -17.31
N ILE A 764 11.73 -8.49 -18.49
CA ILE A 764 11.21 -9.85 -18.70
C ILE A 764 12.37 -10.82 -18.90
N LYS A 765 12.41 -11.92 -18.15
CA LYS A 765 13.45 -12.95 -18.20
C LYS A 765 12.90 -14.20 -18.88
N VAL A 766 13.60 -14.67 -19.91
CA VAL A 766 13.27 -15.90 -20.66
C VAL A 766 14.54 -16.70 -20.92
N LYS A 767 14.44 -18.03 -20.94
CA LYS A 767 15.56 -18.92 -21.31
C LYS A 767 15.40 -19.38 -22.76
N PHE A 768 16.48 -19.27 -23.53
CA PHE A 768 16.52 -19.60 -24.95
C PHE A 768 17.37 -20.85 -25.19
N VAL A 769 16.76 -21.92 -25.68
CA VAL A 769 17.45 -23.19 -25.98
C VAL A 769 17.59 -23.32 -27.51
N PRO A 770 18.80 -23.31 -28.09
CA PRO A 770 18.99 -23.42 -29.54
C PRO A 770 18.36 -24.70 -30.13
N ARG A 771 17.78 -24.61 -31.33
CA ARG A 771 17.18 -25.77 -32.03
C ARG A 771 18.20 -26.72 -32.69
N GLU A 772 19.46 -26.33 -32.80
CA GLU A 772 20.56 -27.20 -33.27
C GLU A 772 21.66 -27.34 -32.21
N GLY A 773 22.09 -28.59 -31.97
CA GLY A 773 23.24 -28.93 -31.13
C GLY A 773 22.89 -29.41 -29.72
N GLN A 774 22.42 -30.65 -29.59
CA GLN A 774 22.41 -31.37 -28.30
C GLN A 774 23.73 -32.12 -28.10
N ALA A 775 24.42 -31.83 -27.00
CA ALA A 775 25.22 -32.81 -26.28
C ALA A 775 25.02 -32.59 -24.78
N VAL A 776 24.58 -33.65 -24.11
CA VAL A 776 24.21 -33.77 -22.69
C VAL A 776 25.46 -34.09 -21.85
N LEU A 777 25.57 -33.58 -20.62
CA LEU A 777 25.65 -34.41 -19.40
C LEU A 777 25.65 -33.61 -18.08
N ILE A 778 24.99 -34.24 -17.10
CA ILE A 778 24.67 -33.86 -15.72
C ILE A 778 25.81 -34.24 -14.77
N GLN A 779 26.02 -33.50 -13.67
CA GLN A 779 26.40 -34.11 -12.38
C GLN A 779 26.12 -33.21 -11.15
N SER A 780 25.63 -33.89 -10.11
CA SER A 780 25.06 -33.42 -8.83
C SER A 780 26.09 -33.08 -7.74
N THR A 781 25.81 -32.07 -6.92
CA THR A 781 26.58 -31.68 -5.71
C THR A 781 26.07 -32.33 -4.42
N ARG A 782 27.01 -32.75 -3.56
CA ARG A 782 26.81 -33.45 -2.27
C ARG A 782 26.55 -32.49 -1.10
N MET A 783 25.84 -33.00 -0.10
CA MET A 783 25.48 -32.38 1.19
C MET A 783 26.31 -32.99 2.34
N PHE A 784 26.70 -32.20 3.35
CA PHE A 784 27.46 -32.61 4.55
C PHE A 784 26.55 -32.74 5.80
N PRO A 785 26.85 -33.63 6.79
CA PRO A 785 26.09 -33.76 8.04
C PRO A 785 26.82 -33.18 9.28
N VAL A 786 26.08 -32.73 10.30
CA VAL A 786 26.61 -32.37 11.64
C VAL A 786 25.66 -32.87 12.75
N THR A 787 26.19 -33.70 13.64
CA THR A 787 25.70 -34.13 14.97
C THR A 787 26.94 -34.67 15.71
N VAL A 788 27.28 -34.50 17.00
CA VAL A 788 26.60 -34.48 18.32
C VAL A 788 27.61 -33.91 19.34
N LEU A 789 27.22 -33.23 20.44
CA LEU A 789 27.85 -33.37 21.78
C LEU A 789 27.21 -32.45 22.86
N VAL A 790 26.22 -32.91 23.62
CA VAL A 790 25.88 -32.34 24.95
C VAL A 790 25.27 -33.42 25.85
N TYR A 791 26.10 -34.13 26.62
CA TYR A 791 25.64 -35.07 27.66
C TYR A 791 26.63 -35.12 28.82
N VAL A 792 26.79 -34.05 29.60
CA VAL A 792 27.51 -34.13 30.89
C VAL A 792 26.92 -33.27 32.03
N ALA A 793 25.93 -32.39 31.80
CA ALA A 793 25.47 -31.46 32.85
C ALA A 793 24.26 -31.95 33.71
N ALA A 794 23.96 -33.25 33.75
CA ALA A 794 22.68 -33.75 34.27
C ALA A 794 22.66 -34.15 35.77
N LEU A 795 23.80 -34.23 36.47
CA LEU A 795 23.85 -34.96 37.74
C LEU A 795 23.88 -34.12 39.03
N THR A 796 23.88 -32.78 38.97
CA THR A 796 23.83 -31.93 40.18
C THR A 796 22.47 -31.27 40.43
N ALA A 797 21.53 -31.32 39.48
CA ALA A 797 20.20 -30.69 39.58
C ALA A 797 19.18 -31.47 40.43
N ILE A 798 19.43 -32.76 40.69
CA ILE A 798 18.43 -33.67 41.27
C ILE A 798 18.18 -33.40 42.77
N PHE A 799 19.15 -32.84 43.49
CA PHE A 799 19.01 -32.60 44.94
C PHE A 799 18.26 -31.30 45.29
N PHE A 800 18.30 -30.28 44.43
CA PHE A 800 17.49 -29.06 44.60
C PHE A 800 16.03 -29.25 44.20
N LEU A 801 15.75 -30.18 43.27
CA LEU A 801 14.41 -30.48 42.76
C LEU A 801 13.47 -31.02 43.84
N LEU A 802 13.97 -31.84 44.76
CA LEU A 802 13.16 -32.53 45.78
C LEU A 802 12.69 -31.61 46.92
N LYS A 803 13.44 -30.55 47.25
CA LYS A 803 13.05 -29.56 48.27
C LYS A 803 12.00 -28.57 47.75
N LEU A 804 12.01 -28.30 46.45
CA LEU A 804 11.02 -27.47 45.74
C LEU A 804 9.65 -28.18 45.63
N ILE A 805 9.65 -29.50 45.41
CA ILE A 805 8.43 -30.32 45.24
C ILE A 805 7.54 -30.33 46.49
N LYS A 806 8.11 -30.24 47.71
CA LYS A 806 7.34 -30.29 48.97
C LYS A 806 6.57 -29.00 49.28
N ILE A 807 7.08 -27.84 48.88
CA ILE A 807 6.40 -26.53 49.00
C ILE A 807 5.34 -26.37 47.90
N LEU A 808 5.57 -26.97 46.72
CA LEU A 808 4.64 -26.97 45.59
C LEU A 808 3.34 -27.74 45.85
N LEU A 809 3.39 -28.88 46.56
CA LEU A 809 2.22 -29.74 46.77
C LEU A 809 1.17 -29.15 47.73
N SER A 810 1.55 -28.28 48.69
CA SER A 810 0.59 -27.67 49.64
C SER A 810 -0.27 -26.57 49.02
N ASN A 811 0.32 -25.73 48.15
CA ASN A 811 -0.41 -24.66 47.45
C ASN A 811 -1.27 -25.22 46.31
N TYR A 812 -0.82 -26.29 45.65
CA TYR A 812 -1.54 -26.97 44.58
C TYR A 812 -2.82 -27.67 45.07
N ALA A 813 -2.80 -28.25 46.29
CA ALA A 813 -3.96 -28.93 46.87
C ALA A 813 -5.14 -27.98 47.18
N MET A 814 -4.89 -26.73 47.62
CA MET A 814 -5.95 -25.75 47.90
C MET A 814 -6.58 -25.16 46.62
N MET A 815 -5.78 -24.91 45.58
CA MET A 815 -6.24 -24.37 44.29
C MET A 815 -6.82 -25.45 43.35
N SER A 816 -6.79 -26.74 43.75
CA SER A 816 -7.37 -27.85 42.97
C SER A 816 -8.88 -27.69 42.74
N LYS A 817 -9.58 -27.00 43.66
CA LYS A 817 -11.03 -26.75 43.63
C LYS A 817 -11.49 -25.68 42.62
N LEU A 818 -10.58 -24.86 42.10
CA LEU A 818 -10.88 -23.88 41.04
C LEU A 818 -10.80 -24.54 39.66
N ALA A 819 -11.81 -24.28 38.82
CA ALA A 819 -11.82 -24.72 37.42
C ALA A 819 -10.77 -23.95 36.59
N GLY A 820 -10.37 -24.51 35.45
CA GLY A 820 -9.46 -23.84 34.51
C GLY A 820 -9.04 -24.74 33.34
N PRO A 821 -8.27 -24.22 32.38
CA PRO A 821 -7.82 -24.95 31.19
C PRO A 821 -7.06 -26.26 31.50
N PRO A 822 -6.98 -27.22 30.54
CA PRO A 822 -6.40 -28.55 30.76
C PRO A 822 -4.96 -28.51 31.30
N GLN A 823 -4.64 -29.41 32.22
CA GLN A 823 -3.37 -29.40 32.94
C GLN A 823 -2.26 -30.12 32.18
N GLY A 824 -1.09 -29.47 32.04
CA GLY A 824 0.13 -30.04 31.43
C GLY A 824 1.13 -30.62 32.44
N GLY A 825 0.69 -30.97 33.66
CA GLY A 825 1.53 -31.46 34.76
C GLY A 825 1.93 -30.38 35.80
N VAL A 826 2.55 -30.79 36.91
CA VAL A 826 2.81 -29.94 38.09
C VAL A 826 3.79 -28.78 37.83
N ILE A 827 4.72 -28.96 36.88
CA ILE A 827 5.81 -27.99 36.60
C ILE A 827 5.37 -26.94 35.57
N ILE A 828 4.73 -27.38 34.48
CA ILE A 828 4.31 -26.50 33.38
C ILE A 828 2.95 -25.84 33.69
N GLY A 829 2.11 -26.50 34.51
CA GLY A 829 0.78 -25.99 34.85
C GLY A 829 -0.16 -25.95 33.64
N ASN A 830 -1.01 -24.93 33.57
CA ASN A 830 -1.92 -24.69 32.45
C ASN A 830 -1.65 -23.34 31.75
N MET A 831 -0.54 -22.66 32.08
CA MET A 831 -0.11 -21.43 31.39
C MET A 831 0.30 -21.66 29.93
N TRP A 832 0.59 -22.90 29.54
CA TRP A 832 0.76 -23.28 28.12
C TRP A 832 -0.50 -22.96 27.30
N TYR A 833 -1.68 -22.85 27.93
CA TYR A 833 -2.90 -22.35 27.30
C TYR A 833 -2.73 -20.93 26.74
N LEU A 834 -1.80 -20.13 27.25
CA LEU A 834 -1.46 -18.81 26.74
C LEU A 834 -0.20 -18.79 25.84
N GLN A 835 0.25 -19.95 25.34
CA GLN A 835 1.28 -19.99 24.29
C GLN A 835 0.65 -19.78 22.92
N GLY A 836 1.20 -18.84 22.15
CA GLY A 836 0.72 -18.50 20.82
C GLY A 836 1.06 -17.06 20.46
N THR A 837 0.50 -16.60 19.35
CA THR A 837 0.57 -15.18 18.98
C THR A 837 -0.32 -14.35 19.92
N PRO A 838 -0.06 -13.04 20.11
CA PRO A 838 -0.88 -12.18 20.96
C PRO A 838 -2.38 -12.22 20.67
N GLU A 839 -2.77 -12.38 19.41
CA GLU A 839 -4.17 -12.53 18.96
C GLU A 839 -4.78 -13.83 19.50
N LEU A 840 -4.05 -14.94 19.37
CA LEU A 840 -4.51 -16.25 19.84
C LEU A 840 -4.64 -16.28 21.37
N ILE A 841 -3.74 -15.60 22.07
CA ILE A 841 -3.82 -15.41 23.52
C ILE A 841 -5.09 -14.64 23.88
N PHE A 842 -5.37 -13.53 23.19
CA PHE A 842 -6.59 -12.74 23.40
C PHE A 842 -7.85 -13.61 23.24
N GLN A 843 -7.94 -14.35 22.13
CA GLN A 843 -9.06 -15.26 21.83
C GLN A 843 -9.25 -16.33 22.91
N ARG A 844 -8.17 -16.99 23.33
CA ARG A 844 -8.21 -18.02 24.38
C ARG A 844 -8.65 -17.46 25.72
N LEU A 845 -8.27 -16.24 26.08
CA LEU A 845 -8.80 -15.59 27.28
C LEU A 845 -10.33 -15.38 27.19
N ARG A 846 -10.87 -15.06 26.00
CA ARG A 846 -12.33 -14.93 25.80
C ARG A 846 -13.05 -16.27 25.93
N GLU A 847 -12.46 -17.33 25.37
CA GLU A 847 -12.98 -18.70 25.52
C GLU A 847 -12.98 -19.15 26.98
N ALA A 848 -11.89 -18.87 27.70
CA ALA A 848 -11.78 -19.20 29.12
C ALA A 848 -12.87 -18.51 29.95
N ARG A 849 -13.20 -17.25 29.65
CA ARG A 849 -14.34 -16.57 30.30
C ARG A 849 -15.64 -17.36 30.11
N LYS A 850 -15.97 -17.74 28.87
CA LYS A 850 -17.23 -18.46 28.57
C LYS A 850 -17.31 -19.80 29.32
N ASN A 851 -16.18 -20.48 29.47
CA ASN A 851 -16.14 -21.83 30.01
C ASN A 851 -15.98 -21.88 31.54
N PHE A 852 -15.47 -20.82 32.18
CA PHE A 852 -15.02 -20.88 33.58
C PHE A 852 -15.41 -19.65 34.43
N TYR A 853 -16.50 -18.97 34.09
CA TYR A 853 -17.10 -17.91 34.93
C TYR A 853 -17.50 -18.47 36.32
N PRO A 854 -17.37 -17.73 37.45
CA PRO A 854 -16.88 -16.35 37.60
C PRO A 854 -15.37 -16.22 37.90
N ILE A 855 -14.67 -17.32 38.21
CA ILE A 855 -13.23 -17.34 38.53
C ILE A 855 -12.59 -18.61 37.97
N TYR A 856 -11.41 -18.47 37.36
CA TYR A 856 -10.62 -19.61 36.89
C TYR A 856 -9.11 -19.51 37.18
N LYS A 857 -8.42 -20.64 37.26
CA LYS A 857 -6.99 -20.69 37.57
C LYS A 857 -6.09 -20.73 36.33
N LEU A 858 -5.00 -19.97 36.39
CA LEU A 858 -3.85 -20.10 35.48
C LEU A 858 -2.57 -20.23 36.32
N ASN A 859 -1.85 -21.32 36.15
CA ASN A 859 -0.67 -21.67 36.92
C ASN A 859 0.53 -21.89 35.98
N ALA A 860 1.68 -21.36 36.36
CA ALA A 860 2.96 -21.56 35.69
C ALA A 860 4.06 -21.73 36.74
N MET A 861 5.04 -22.61 36.50
CA MET A 861 6.30 -22.77 37.26
C MET A 861 6.34 -22.04 38.62
N PHE A 862 5.94 -22.74 39.68
CA PHE A 862 6.05 -22.29 41.07
C PHE A 862 5.14 -21.10 41.47
N GLN A 863 4.26 -20.59 40.59
CA GLN A 863 3.28 -19.54 40.88
C GLN A 863 1.84 -20.00 40.57
N CYS A 864 0.91 -19.67 41.48
CA CYS A 864 -0.52 -19.93 41.34
C CYS A 864 -1.27 -18.61 41.08
N GLY A 865 -2.04 -18.56 39.99
CA GLY A 865 -2.81 -17.40 39.57
C GLY A 865 -4.32 -17.66 39.56
N ALA A 866 -5.11 -16.68 39.99
CA ALA A 866 -6.57 -16.69 39.90
C ALA A 866 -7.07 -15.52 39.04
N ASN A 867 -7.93 -15.80 38.07
CA ASN A 867 -8.50 -14.82 37.14
C ASN A 867 -9.95 -14.58 37.51
N ILE A 868 -10.30 -13.32 37.77
CA ILE A 868 -11.59 -12.89 38.32
C ILE A 868 -12.38 -12.20 37.21
N LEU A 869 -13.65 -12.59 37.07
CA LEU A 869 -14.54 -12.16 35.98
C LEU A 869 -15.86 -11.53 36.48
N SER A 870 -16.17 -11.59 37.78
CA SER A 870 -17.40 -11.05 38.37
C SER A 870 -17.15 -9.76 39.18
N PRO A 871 -18.11 -8.82 39.21
CA PRO A 871 -18.02 -7.61 40.04
C PRO A 871 -17.97 -7.90 41.54
N GLU A 872 -18.70 -8.90 42.02
CA GLU A 872 -18.81 -9.28 43.44
C GLU A 872 -17.48 -9.83 43.95
N ASP A 873 -16.79 -10.63 43.13
CA ASP A 873 -15.45 -11.10 43.47
C ASP A 873 -14.45 -9.95 43.40
N CYS A 874 -14.55 -9.03 42.42
CA CYS A 874 -13.68 -7.85 42.33
C CYS A 874 -13.76 -6.94 43.57
N GLU A 875 -14.95 -6.70 44.12
CA GLU A 875 -15.16 -5.87 45.31
C GLU A 875 -14.29 -6.33 46.48
N VAL A 876 -14.21 -7.64 46.72
CA VAL A 876 -13.45 -8.21 47.83
C VAL A 876 -11.95 -7.85 47.75
N PHE A 877 -11.39 -7.73 46.55
CA PHE A 877 -9.98 -7.37 46.35
C PHE A 877 -9.72 -5.87 46.48
N VAL A 878 -10.76 -5.03 46.30
CA VAL A 878 -10.63 -3.58 46.30
C VAL A 878 -11.03 -2.95 47.64
N THR A 879 -11.93 -3.60 48.39
CA THR A 879 -12.52 -3.10 49.64
C THR A 879 -11.81 -3.59 50.90
N ILE A 880 -10.48 -3.85 50.87
CA ILE A 880 -9.72 -4.13 52.11
C ILE A 880 -9.59 -2.83 52.94
N LYS A 881 -10.69 -2.44 53.59
CA LYS A 881 -10.69 -1.51 54.71
C LYS A 881 -11.88 -1.79 55.63
N LYS A 882 -11.72 -2.80 56.49
CA LYS A 882 -12.43 -2.86 57.78
C LYS A 882 -11.73 -3.65 58.89
N LYS A 883 -10.39 -3.79 58.83
CA LYS A 883 -9.59 -4.31 59.96
C LYS A 883 -8.48 -3.40 60.49
N LEU A 884 -8.27 -2.23 59.88
CA LEU A 884 -7.22 -1.27 60.28
C LEU A 884 -7.74 0.05 60.88
N VAL A 885 -9.05 0.18 61.10
CA VAL A 885 -9.62 1.35 61.81
C VAL A 885 -9.67 1.11 63.33
N SER A 886 -9.40 -0.10 63.82
CA SER A 886 -9.37 -0.41 65.26
C SER A 886 -7.99 -0.23 65.92
N THR A 887 -6.96 0.24 65.20
CA THR A 887 -5.61 0.40 65.76
C THR A 887 -5.15 1.85 65.93
N GLY A 888 -6.04 2.84 65.75
CA GLY A 888 -5.80 4.20 66.24
C GLY A 888 -4.46 4.83 65.84
N LEU A 889 -4.04 4.66 64.58
CA LEU A 889 -2.86 5.33 64.01
C LEU A 889 -3.24 5.93 62.67
N PHE A 890 -3.86 7.12 62.75
CA PHE A 890 -3.74 8.22 61.79
C PHE A 890 -3.94 9.52 62.56
#